data_AF-L1MKT9-F1
#
_entry.id   AF-L1MKT9-F1
#
_cell.length_a   1.000
_cell.length_b   1.000
_cell.length_c   1.000
_cell.angle_alpha   90.00
_cell.angle_beta   90.00
_cell.angle_gamma   90.00
#
_symmetry.space_group_name_H-M   'P 1'
#
loop_
_entity.id
_entity.type
_entity.pdbx_description
1 polymer ?
#
loop_
_entity_poly.entity_id
_entity_poly.type
_entity_poly.pdbx_seq_one_letter_code
_entity_poly.pdbx_strand_id
1 'polypeptide(L)'
;MPIDQAITKLADKVRDLKPLIDSEVGTKTAFITPFINDVLGYDVSDPREVVPEYTAGTGERVDYAIKSGADIRILLLCTKINEPLTREKTAELARCFNASNANFGILANGESYEIYTRRSDSQLMDGRPVLNLNLSALDFSTFPNVEKLTKFQFDPRFHGSANMDRKYIDKIKEILVQQFNYPDPSWVNFLASKVVATEIGGTTPANFTELVRTATTEFLQERVSTKPAPPAPAAAIVPDLPPQSALLENWTNPVDLNSPEDMPWPLPEHEVRPDEVFFSTTDARGVIEEANDVFIRLSHFTRDELIGAPHNIIRHSGMPGAVFRTMWDALHKGIPFAGYVRNRAKDGSSYDVYATVTRLENGGYLSVRITPSISENWALAQGIYDELSELETELADAGFNRRTAAERGSQRLTEMLNELGIADYEHLQWMQLPDEISAREAYSVGIPERPYAFGHLNELLTVTRETFNELDSWMREQEDILQLARSLTTTGEQLRQEIQATVGVATKMDELDVSGPEREVLLIPLKIWMNMHSLASQYLEELVDLLPQLSDAGAKTRFHIALARLHTTMVGTFTTELIDGKPDAEKSAPAIHLLCSALRQTLHEMDDQALTYQRVKSRVSARIRSVKSIMEIPRTLIVDWTEDVRYRSFTPATSALVDTVSSSISGASTAIAELDSLVARLESGSVHDTSTLRSLVEHIDAEAHAYQTSL
;
A
#
# COMPACT_ATOMS: atom_id res chain seq x y z
N MET A 1 -5.57 10.44 18.56
CA MET A 1 -5.54 9.52 17.41
C MET A 1 -5.65 10.36 16.15
N PRO A 2 -4.79 10.14 15.13
CA PRO A 2 -4.94 10.77 13.82
C PRO A 2 -6.34 10.55 13.22
N ILE A 3 -6.88 11.55 12.50
CA ILE A 3 -8.28 11.54 12.03
C ILE A 3 -8.55 10.41 11.03
N ASP A 4 -7.57 10.07 10.20
CA ASP A 4 -7.60 8.98 9.24
C ASP A 4 -7.76 7.62 9.92
N GLN A 5 -7.01 7.38 11.00
CA GLN A 5 -7.14 6.17 11.81
C GLN A 5 -8.49 6.12 12.52
N ALA A 6 -8.97 7.27 13.04
CA ALA A 6 -10.25 7.37 13.74
C ALA A 6 -11.43 7.03 12.83
N ILE A 7 -11.48 7.63 11.63
CA ILE A 7 -12.53 7.41 10.65
C ILE A 7 -12.49 5.97 10.12
N THR A 8 -11.29 5.45 9.82
CA THR A 8 -11.12 4.08 9.33
C THR A 8 -11.58 3.06 10.37
N LYS A 9 -11.20 3.23 11.64
CA LYS A 9 -11.66 2.37 12.74
C LYS A 9 -13.17 2.40 12.91
N LEU A 10 -13.80 3.58 12.73
CA LEU A 10 -15.25 3.69 12.78
C LEU A 10 -15.91 3.00 11.58
N ALA A 11 -15.32 3.09 10.39
CA ALA A 11 -15.80 2.41 9.18
C ALA A 11 -15.75 0.88 9.33
N ASP A 12 -14.65 0.33 9.86
CA ASP A 12 -14.54 -1.11 10.16
C ASP A 12 -15.64 -1.54 11.15
N LYS A 13 -15.87 -0.74 12.19
CA LYS A 13 -16.94 -1.00 13.17
C LYS A 13 -18.33 -0.98 12.53
N VAL A 14 -18.59 -0.09 11.58
CA VAL A 14 -19.85 -0.07 10.81
C VAL A 14 -19.98 -1.34 9.98
N ARG A 15 -18.94 -1.76 9.26
CA ARG A 15 -18.96 -3.00 8.46
C ARG A 15 -19.32 -4.21 9.31
N ASP A 16 -18.73 -4.34 10.49
CA ASP A 16 -18.89 -5.52 11.33
C ASP A 16 -20.23 -5.54 12.09
N LEU A 17 -20.70 -4.38 12.57
CA LEU A 17 -21.86 -4.30 13.46
C LEU A 17 -23.16 -3.91 12.74
N LYS A 18 -23.12 -3.34 11.53
CA LYS A 18 -24.32 -2.93 10.78
C LYS A 18 -25.35 -4.06 10.61
N PRO A 19 -24.97 -5.33 10.31
CA PRO A 19 -25.93 -6.43 10.23
C PRO A 19 -26.64 -6.78 11.55
N LEU A 20 -26.06 -6.36 12.68
CA LEU A 20 -26.51 -6.71 14.03
C LEU A 20 -27.32 -5.60 14.71
N ILE A 21 -27.40 -4.42 14.10
CA ILE A 21 -28.01 -3.22 14.70
C ILE A 21 -29.19 -2.77 13.85
N ASP A 22 -30.38 -2.76 14.46
CA ASP A 22 -31.62 -2.31 13.79
C ASP A 22 -32.40 -1.25 14.60
N SER A 23 -31.81 -0.75 15.69
CA SER A 23 -32.42 0.29 16.52
C SER A 23 -31.68 1.61 16.44
N GLU A 24 -32.41 2.71 16.63
CA GLU A 24 -31.86 4.06 16.65
C GLU A 24 -30.90 4.24 17.84
N VAL A 25 -31.25 3.68 19.01
CA VAL A 25 -30.39 3.66 20.20
C VAL A 25 -29.10 2.87 19.94
N GLY A 26 -29.21 1.72 19.27
CA GLY A 26 -28.05 0.94 18.84
C GLY A 26 -27.15 1.71 17.88
N THR A 27 -27.75 2.42 16.91
CA THR A 27 -27.03 3.28 15.96
C THR A 27 -26.28 4.41 16.67
N LYS A 28 -26.95 5.09 17.61
CA LYS A 28 -26.37 6.16 18.43
C LYS A 28 -25.18 5.66 19.27
N THR A 29 -25.34 4.50 19.92
CA THR A 29 -24.33 3.94 20.82
C THR A 29 -23.13 3.38 20.06
N ALA A 30 -23.39 2.66 18.97
CA ALA A 30 -22.34 1.95 18.24
C ALA A 30 -21.55 2.85 17.28
N PHE A 31 -22.19 3.87 16.69
CA PHE A 31 -21.59 4.65 15.59
C PHE A 31 -21.52 6.15 15.86
N ILE A 32 -22.62 6.79 16.31
CA ILE A 32 -22.62 8.24 16.53
C ILE A 32 -21.74 8.65 17.72
N THR A 33 -21.84 7.91 18.83
CA THR A 33 -21.07 8.22 20.04
C THR A 33 -19.56 8.09 19.78
N PRO A 34 -19.06 7.01 19.13
CA PRO A 34 -17.68 6.95 18.68
C PRO A 34 -17.30 8.01 17.63
N PHE A 35 -18.21 8.41 16.73
CA PHE A 35 -17.93 9.52 15.82
C PHE A 35 -17.66 10.82 16.59
N ILE A 36 -18.47 11.14 17.59
CA ILE A 36 -18.27 12.35 18.40
C ILE A 36 -16.98 12.25 19.24
N ASN A 37 -16.75 11.11 19.88
CA ASN A 37 -15.64 10.94 20.82
C ASN A 37 -14.30 10.65 20.12
N ASP A 38 -14.25 9.64 19.26
CA ASP A 38 -13.02 9.14 18.65
C ASP A 38 -12.63 9.92 17.39
N VAL A 39 -13.60 10.36 16.58
CA VAL A 39 -13.34 11.10 15.33
C VAL A 39 -13.28 12.60 15.57
N LEU A 40 -14.31 13.20 16.15
CA LEU A 40 -14.33 14.64 16.40
C LEU A 40 -13.55 15.06 17.65
N GLY A 41 -13.29 14.13 18.58
CA GLY A 41 -12.50 14.39 19.79
C GLY A 41 -13.26 15.09 20.91
N TYR A 42 -14.60 15.13 20.87
CA TYR A 42 -15.43 15.74 21.91
C TYR A 42 -15.88 14.68 22.93
N ASP A 43 -15.69 14.98 24.23
CA ASP A 43 -16.00 14.02 25.29
C ASP A 43 -17.53 13.92 25.51
N VAL A 44 -18.10 12.82 25.03
CA VAL A 44 -19.53 12.48 25.18
C VAL A 44 -19.96 12.28 26.64
N SER A 45 -19.01 12.04 27.55
CA SER A 45 -19.28 11.89 28.98
C SER A 45 -19.28 13.22 29.75
N ASP A 46 -18.78 14.31 29.15
CA ASP A 46 -18.80 15.65 29.74
C ASP A 46 -20.02 16.44 29.25
N PRO A 47 -21.06 16.65 30.09
CA PRO A 47 -22.27 17.37 29.70
C PRO A 47 -22.05 18.87 29.45
N ARG A 48 -20.87 19.40 29.77
CA ARG A 48 -20.47 20.77 29.41
C ARG A 48 -20.02 20.86 27.95
N GLU A 49 -19.64 19.74 27.37
CA GLU A 49 -19.09 19.62 26.01
C GLU A 49 -20.07 18.97 25.05
N VAL A 50 -20.71 17.87 25.42
CA VAL A 50 -21.71 17.18 24.60
C VAL A 50 -23.01 17.07 25.39
N VAL A 51 -24.08 17.70 24.89
CA VAL A 51 -25.41 17.65 25.49
C VAL A 51 -26.28 16.71 24.67
N PRO A 52 -26.61 15.51 25.17
CA PRO A 52 -27.56 14.64 24.51
C PRO A 52 -28.97 15.23 24.60
N GLU A 53 -29.82 14.88 23.64
CA GLU A 53 -31.25 15.20 23.64
C GLU A 53 -31.54 16.71 23.77
N TYR A 54 -30.77 17.53 23.05
CA TYR A 54 -30.82 18.99 23.15
C TYR A 54 -32.04 19.57 22.43
N THR A 55 -32.83 20.35 23.16
CA THR A 55 -33.99 21.08 22.61
C THR A 55 -33.56 22.46 22.12
N ALA A 56 -33.74 22.73 20.81
CA ALA A 56 -33.54 24.06 20.24
C ALA A 56 -34.74 24.98 20.56
N GLY A 57 -34.57 26.30 20.43
CA GLY A 57 -35.58 27.30 20.85
C GLY A 57 -36.96 27.18 20.18
N THR A 58 -37.11 26.36 19.14
CA THR A 58 -38.37 26.01 18.47
C THR A 58 -39.16 24.87 19.13
N GLY A 59 -38.60 24.21 20.15
CA GLY A 59 -39.20 23.05 20.82
C GLY A 59 -38.86 21.69 20.19
N GLU A 60 -38.19 21.69 19.03
CA GLU A 60 -37.67 20.48 18.39
C GLU A 60 -36.33 20.06 18.99
N ARG A 61 -36.04 18.76 18.94
CA ARG A 61 -34.89 18.14 19.60
C ARG A 61 -33.92 17.57 18.59
N VAL A 62 -32.64 17.71 18.89
CA VAL A 62 -31.56 16.97 18.22
C VAL A 62 -30.95 15.99 19.20
N ASP A 63 -30.30 14.95 18.68
CA ASP A 63 -29.74 13.88 19.49
C ASP A 63 -28.52 14.32 20.28
N TYR A 64 -27.69 15.17 19.69
CA TYR A 64 -26.52 15.72 20.36
C TYR A 64 -26.31 17.19 19.96
N ALA A 65 -25.96 18.01 20.95
CA ALA A 65 -25.42 19.35 20.75
C ALA A 65 -24.01 19.43 21.33
N ILE A 66 -23.03 19.76 20.49
CA ILE A 66 -21.63 19.94 20.88
C ILE A 66 -21.41 21.42 21.21
N LYS A 67 -20.88 21.70 22.39
CA LYS A 67 -20.71 23.03 22.96
C LYS A 67 -19.26 23.39 23.23
N SER A 68 -18.98 24.68 23.24
CA SER A 68 -17.74 25.24 23.76
C SER A 68 -18.06 26.49 24.56
N GLY A 69 -18.05 26.36 25.89
CA GLY A 69 -18.54 27.40 26.77
C GLY A 69 -20.05 27.62 26.60
N ALA A 70 -20.45 28.85 26.25
CA ALA A 70 -21.85 29.21 26.03
C ALA A 70 -22.32 28.96 24.58
N ASP A 71 -21.40 28.74 23.64
CA ASP A 71 -21.72 28.59 22.22
C ASP A 71 -21.96 27.14 21.83
N ILE A 72 -22.91 26.93 20.91
CA ILE A 72 -23.15 25.64 20.27
C ILE A 72 -22.32 25.60 19.00
N ARG A 73 -21.45 24.60 18.84
CA ARG A 73 -20.63 24.42 17.63
C ARG A 73 -21.36 23.60 16.59
N ILE A 74 -21.90 22.45 17.01
CA ILE A 74 -22.47 21.44 16.11
C ILE A 74 -23.78 20.93 16.71
N LEU A 75 -24.83 20.86 15.89
CA LEU A 75 -26.04 20.08 16.19
C LEU A 75 -26.03 18.80 15.35
N LEU A 76 -26.30 17.66 15.97
CA LEU A 76 -26.31 16.36 15.29
C LEU A 76 -27.67 15.66 15.48
N LEU A 77 -28.28 15.29 14.36
CA LEU A 77 -29.49 14.50 14.28
C LEU A 77 -29.16 13.15 13.62
N CYS A 78 -29.71 12.07 14.16
CA CYS A 78 -29.43 10.70 13.80
C CYS A 78 -30.71 9.97 13.39
N THR A 79 -30.61 9.10 12.39
CA THR A 79 -31.63 8.08 12.06
C THR A 79 -31.08 6.68 12.31
N LYS A 80 -31.84 5.62 12.04
CA LYS A 80 -31.32 4.25 12.13
C LYS A 80 -30.33 3.93 11.00
N ILE A 81 -29.38 3.04 11.26
CA ILE A 81 -28.34 2.61 10.30
C ILE A 81 -28.86 2.07 8.96
N ASN A 82 -30.05 1.48 8.95
CA ASN A 82 -30.68 0.95 7.74
C ASN A 82 -31.66 1.93 7.07
N GLU A 83 -31.86 3.12 7.65
CA GLU A 83 -32.75 4.15 7.10
C GLU A 83 -31.91 5.21 6.34
N PRO A 84 -32.34 5.60 5.12
CA PRO A 84 -31.66 6.66 4.37
C PRO A 84 -31.89 8.03 5.04
N LEU A 85 -30.97 8.96 4.80
CA LEU A 85 -31.14 10.35 5.23
C LEU A 85 -32.23 11.02 4.40
N THR A 86 -33.38 11.31 5.03
CA THR A 86 -34.58 11.81 4.33
C THR A 86 -34.69 13.34 4.38
N ARG A 87 -35.38 13.91 3.39
CA ARG A 87 -35.69 15.36 3.36
C ARG A 87 -36.48 15.83 4.59
N GLU A 88 -37.30 14.96 5.17
CA GLU A 88 -38.04 15.26 6.39
C GLU A 88 -37.10 15.51 7.57
N LYS A 89 -36.10 14.63 7.74
CA LYS A 89 -35.06 14.76 8.77
C LYS A 89 -34.13 15.94 8.51
N THR A 90 -33.80 16.23 7.26
CA THR A 90 -33.09 17.48 6.90
C THR A 90 -33.89 18.72 7.30
N ALA A 91 -35.21 18.72 7.10
CA ALA A 91 -36.07 19.84 7.49
C ALA A 91 -36.18 19.99 9.02
N GLU A 92 -36.19 18.89 9.77
CA GLU A 92 -36.13 18.87 11.24
C GLU A 92 -34.81 19.46 11.75
N LEU A 93 -33.68 19.00 11.22
CA LEU A 93 -32.37 19.58 11.52
C LEU A 93 -32.31 21.07 11.17
N ALA A 94 -32.85 21.47 10.02
CA ALA A 94 -32.87 22.87 9.58
C ALA A 94 -33.63 23.77 10.56
N ARG A 95 -34.78 23.33 11.07
CA ARG A 95 -35.57 24.10 12.04
C ARG A 95 -34.83 24.27 13.37
N CYS A 96 -34.18 23.22 13.86
CA CYS A 96 -33.32 23.30 15.05
C CYS A 96 -32.11 24.21 14.82
N PHE A 97 -31.43 24.05 13.69
CA PHE A 97 -30.23 24.79 13.32
C PHE A 97 -30.51 26.30 13.17
N ASN A 98 -31.61 26.65 12.48
CA ASN A 98 -32.05 28.04 12.29
C ASN A 98 -32.45 28.72 13.60
N ALA A 99 -32.90 27.94 14.60
CA ALA A 99 -33.28 28.42 15.93
C ALA A 99 -32.11 28.44 16.93
N SER A 100 -30.90 28.11 16.49
CA SER A 100 -29.69 28.06 17.31
C SER A 100 -28.60 28.98 16.75
N ASN A 101 -27.51 29.16 17.51
CA ASN A 101 -26.28 29.80 17.03
C ASN A 101 -25.22 28.80 16.51
N ALA A 102 -25.62 27.55 16.20
CA ALA A 102 -24.70 26.52 15.74
C ALA A 102 -23.99 26.90 14.42
N ASN A 103 -22.72 26.48 14.29
CA ASN A 103 -21.92 26.64 13.08
C ASN A 103 -22.24 25.56 12.05
N PHE A 104 -22.42 24.32 12.52
CA PHE A 104 -22.67 23.15 11.67
C PHE A 104 -23.89 22.35 12.12
N GLY A 105 -24.64 21.85 11.15
CA GLY A 105 -25.66 20.81 11.34
C GLY A 105 -25.15 19.51 10.75
N ILE A 106 -25.24 18.40 11.48
CA ILE A 106 -24.89 17.07 11.00
C ILE A 106 -26.15 16.21 10.99
N LEU A 107 -26.47 15.65 9.84
CA LEU A 107 -27.48 14.59 9.71
C LEU A 107 -26.76 13.28 9.44
N ALA A 108 -27.01 12.26 10.26
CA ALA A 108 -26.29 10.99 10.16
C ALA A 108 -27.19 9.78 10.35
N ASN A 109 -26.78 8.63 9.82
CA ASN A 109 -27.39 7.34 10.15
C ASN A 109 -26.37 6.36 10.74
N GLY A 110 -25.14 6.81 11.03
CA GLY A 110 -24.06 5.97 11.51
C GLY A 110 -23.14 5.46 10.39
N GLU A 111 -23.62 5.36 9.15
CA GLU A 111 -22.81 5.03 7.96
C GLU A 111 -22.51 6.29 7.13
N SER A 112 -23.52 7.10 6.86
CA SER A 112 -23.42 8.37 6.14
C SER A 112 -23.59 9.55 7.10
N TYR A 113 -22.79 10.59 6.90
CA TYR A 113 -22.79 11.84 7.65
C TYR A 113 -22.81 13.00 6.68
N GLU A 114 -23.91 13.75 6.66
CA GLU A 114 -24.09 14.96 5.86
C GLU A 114 -23.92 16.19 6.75
N ILE A 115 -22.97 17.06 6.38
CA ILE A 115 -22.64 18.27 7.15
C ILE A 115 -23.18 19.49 6.40
N TYR A 116 -23.91 20.32 7.10
CA TYR A 116 -24.58 21.52 6.61
C TYR A 116 -24.03 22.78 7.29
N THR A 117 -23.99 23.88 6.56
CA THR A 117 -23.62 25.21 7.08
C THR A 117 -24.75 26.21 6.86
N ARG A 118 -24.59 27.43 7.37
CA ARG A 118 -25.44 28.56 6.99
C ARG A 118 -25.14 29.01 5.57
N ARG A 119 -26.15 29.59 4.91
CA ARG A 119 -26.00 30.27 3.63
C ARG A 119 -25.22 31.57 3.81
N SER A 120 -24.46 31.99 2.80
CA SER A 120 -23.68 33.23 2.85
C SER A 120 -24.53 34.51 2.92
N ASP A 121 -25.80 34.42 2.50
CA ASP A 121 -26.75 35.54 2.36
C ASP A 121 -27.83 35.59 3.46
N SER A 122 -27.90 34.59 4.34
CA SER A 122 -28.95 34.49 5.35
C SER A 122 -28.51 33.67 6.54
N GLN A 123 -29.20 33.83 7.68
CA GLN A 123 -28.98 33.01 8.87
C GLN A 123 -29.60 31.60 8.75
N LEU A 124 -30.09 31.20 7.57
CA LEU A 124 -30.73 29.91 7.35
C LEU A 124 -29.71 28.85 6.94
N MET A 125 -29.98 27.60 7.32
CA MET A 125 -29.26 26.42 6.85
C MET A 125 -29.28 26.34 5.32
N ASP A 126 -28.15 26.02 4.71
CA ASP A 126 -28.10 25.66 3.30
C ASP A 126 -28.87 24.35 3.08
N GLY A 127 -29.60 24.27 1.97
CA GLY A 127 -30.35 23.06 1.61
C GLY A 127 -29.48 21.95 1.03
N ARG A 128 -28.18 22.20 0.82
CA ARG A 128 -27.19 21.21 0.34
C ARG A 128 -26.08 21.03 1.37
N PRO A 129 -25.63 19.79 1.62
CA PRO A 129 -24.50 19.55 2.51
C PRO A 129 -23.21 20.07 1.86
N VAL A 130 -22.33 20.66 2.67
CA VAL A 130 -20.99 21.13 2.27
C VAL A 130 -19.96 20.00 2.28
N LEU A 131 -20.26 18.90 2.96
CA LEU A 131 -19.42 17.73 3.10
C LEU A 131 -20.32 16.51 3.32
N ASN A 132 -19.99 15.40 2.64
CA ASN A 132 -20.62 14.11 2.85
C ASN A 132 -19.51 13.09 3.15
N LEU A 133 -19.58 12.48 4.32
CA LEU A 133 -18.70 11.39 4.73
C LEU A 133 -19.50 10.10 4.71
N ASN A 134 -19.13 9.18 3.81
CA ASN A 134 -19.72 7.85 3.74
C ASN A 134 -18.70 6.80 4.20
N LEU A 135 -19.01 6.11 5.30
CA LEU A 135 -18.12 5.11 5.90
C LEU A 135 -18.10 3.78 5.15
N SER A 136 -19.08 3.46 4.29
CA SER A 136 -19.01 2.28 3.42
C SER A 136 -18.27 2.54 2.10
N ALA A 137 -18.06 3.81 1.76
CA ALA A 137 -17.31 4.24 0.59
C ALA A 137 -16.43 5.46 0.94
N LEU A 138 -15.36 5.21 1.70
CA LEU A 138 -14.48 6.27 2.20
C LEU A 138 -13.79 7.02 1.05
N ASP A 139 -14.09 8.32 0.94
CA ASP A 139 -13.33 9.27 0.15
C ASP A 139 -12.34 10.02 1.04
N PHE A 140 -11.07 9.62 1.01
CA PHE A 140 -10.01 10.20 1.83
C PHE A 140 -9.79 11.71 1.57
N SER A 141 -10.21 12.24 0.41
CA SER A 141 -10.15 13.68 0.13
C SER A 141 -11.06 14.51 1.06
N THR A 142 -12.04 13.86 1.70
CA THR A 142 -12.95 14.50 2.67
C THR A 142 -12.33 14.66 4.05
N PHE A 143 -11.27 13.92 4.40
CA PHE A 143 -10.74 13.87 5.77
C PHE A 143 -10.22 15.22 6.28
N PRO A 144 -9.45 16.01 5.50
CA PRO A 144 -9.04 17.35 5.92
C PRO A 144 -10.23 18.29 6.18
N ASN A 145 -11.39 18.02 5.58
CA ASN A 145 -12.61 18.79 5.80
C ASN A 145 -13.38 18.33 7.05
N VAL A 146 -13.36 17.02 7.37
CA VAL A 146 -13.86 16.51 8.66
C VAL A 146 -12.97 17.01 9.81
N GLU A 147 -11.67 17.15 9.56
CA GLU A 147 -10.70 17.63 10.55
C GLU A 147 -11.05 19.02 11.08
N LYS A 148 -11.58 19.89 10.22
CA LYS A 148 -12.08 21.23 10.56
C LYS A 148 -13.29 21.24 11.50
N LEU A 149 -13.90 20.09 11.76
CA LEU A 149 -15.01 19.94 12.72
C LEU A 149 -14.53 19.44 14.09
N THR A 150 -13.30 18.93 14.17
CA THR A 150 -12.72 18.34 15.38
C THR A 150 -12.50 19.38 16.48
N LYS A 151 -12.46 18.96 17.74
CA LYS A 151 -12.21 19.83 18.90
C LYS A 151 -10.93 20.67 18.75
N PHE A 152 -9.87 20.07 18.20
CA PHE A 152 -8.53 20.66 18.11
C PHE A 152 -8.33 21.58 16.89
N GLN A 153 -9.02 21.33 15.78
CA GLN A 153 -8.89 22.10 14.54
C GLN A 153 -10.21 22.77 14.10
N PHE A 154 -11.11 23.02 15.05
CA PHE A 154 -12.43 23.58 14.76
C PHE A 154 -12.35 24.92 14.01
N ASP A 155 -12.84 24.97 12.77
CA ASP A 155 -12.95 26.19 11.97
C ASP A 155 -14.42 26.58 11.74
N PRO A 156 -14.96 27.58 12.44
CA PRO A 156 -16.35 28.01 12.31
C PRO A 156 -16.67 28.64 10.95
N ARG A 157 -15.66 28.94 10.11
CA ARG A 157 -15.80 29.56 8.78
C ARG A 157 -15.70 28.56 7.63
N PHE A 158 -15.58 27.26 7.93
CA PHE A 158 -15.53 26.24 6.91
C PHE A 158 -16.86 26.15 6.15
N HIS A 159 -16.81 26.27 4.82
CA HIS A 159 -17.98 26.23 3.92
C HIS A 159 -17.80 25.23 2.75
N GLY A 160 -16.89 24.25 2.88
CA GLY A 160 -16.46 23.36 1.79
C GLY A 160 -15.46 24.04 0.85
N SER A 161 -14.44 23.31 0.36
CA SER A 161 -13.35 23.87 -0.47
C SER A 161 -13.74 24.21 -1.92
N ALA A 162 -15.02 24.10 -2.30
CA ALA A 162 -15.41 24.18 -3.71
C ALA A 162 -16.30 25.37 -4.11
N ASN A 163 -16.98 26.07 -3.19
CA ASN A 163 -18.10 26.94 -3.63
C ASN A 163 -17.76 28.42 -3.89
N MET A 164 -16.74 29.00 -3.26
CA MET A 164 -16.37 30.38 -3.58
C MET A 164 -15.66 30.42 -4.95
N ASP A 165 -14.60 29.62 -5.11
CA ASP A 165 -13.80 29.64 -6.33
C ASP A 165 -14.55 29.07 -7.53
N ARG A 166 -15.37 28.02 -7.37
CA ARG A 166 -16.16 27.48 -8.49
C ARG A 166 -17.23 28.45 -8.97
N LYS A 167 -17.87 29.21 -8.08
CA LYS A 167 -18.84 30.24 -8.49
C LYS A 167 -18.18 31.35 -9.28
N TYR A 168 -16.99 31.81 -8.87
CA TYR A 168 -16.23 32.79 -9.65
C TYR A 168 -15.71 32.17 -10.95
N ILE A 169 -15.21 30.93 -10.94
CA ILE A 169 -14.75 30.21 -12.13
C ILE A 169 -15.89 29.99 -13.13
N ASP A 170 -17.09 29.59 -12.68
CA ASP A 170 -18.23 29.38 -13.56
C ASP A 170 -18.74 30.73 -14.11
N LYS A 171 -18.69 31.80 -13.30
CA LYS A 171 -18.98 33.17 -13.77
C LYS A 171 -17.92 33.66 -14.77
N ILE A 172 -16.65 33.37 -14.53
CA ILE A 172 -15.54 33.69 -15.44
C ILE A 172 -15.67 32.88 -16.72
N LYS A 173 -16.05 31.60 -16.65
CA LYS A 173 -16.34 30.77 -17.83
C LYS A 173 -17.51 31.30 -18.64
N GLU A 174 -18.61 31.70 -17.99
CA GLU A 174 -19.73 32.36 -18.65
C GLU A 174 -19.28 33.63 -19.38
N ILE A 175 -18.47 34.47 -18.71
CA ILE A 175 -17.91 35.70 -19.31
C ILE A 175 -16.98 35.35 -20.47
N LEU A 176 -16.09 34.37 -20.33
CA LEU A 176 -15.17 33.95 -21.40
C LEU A 176 -15.93 33.39 -22.61
N VAL A 177 -16.93 32.54 -22.39
CA VAL A 177 -17.83 32.04 -23.44
C VAL A 177 -18.57 33.19 -24.11
N GLN A 178 -19.02 34.19 -23.34
CA GLN A 178 -19.65 35.37 -23.89
C GLN A 178 -18.67 36.21 -24.73
N GLN A 179 -17.45 36.45 -24.26
CA GLN A 179 -16.42 37.15 -25.02
C GLN A 179 -16.01 36.41 -26.28
N PHE A 180 -16.04 35.07 -26.25
CA PHE A 180 -15.69 34.28 -27.42
C PHE A 180 -16.78 34.26 -28.51
N ASN A 181 -18.05 34.31 -28.11
CA ASN A 181 -19.17 34.35 -29.06
C ASN A 181 -19.49 35.79 -29.51
N TYR A 182 -19.40 36.75 -28.58
CA TYR A 182 -19.77 38.15 -28.74
C TYR A 182 -18.73 39.05 -28.03
N PRO A 183 -17.52 39.20 -28.60
CA PRO A 183 -16.43 39.94 -27.98
C PRO A 183 -16.81 41.41 -27.79
N ASP A 184 -16.67 41.92 -26.57
CA ASP A 184 -17.01 43.29 -26.26
C ASP A 184 -15.90 44.28 -26.70
N PRO A 185 -16.20 45.58 -26.82
CA PRO A 185 -15.23 46.56 -27.30
C PRO A 185 -13.96 46.67 -26.44
N SER A 186 -14.03 46.38 -25.14
CA SER A 186 -12.86 46.44 -24.26
C SER A 186 -11.94 45.25 -24.49
N TRP A 187 -12.49 44.06 -24.72
CA TRP A 187 -11.77 42.85 -25.07
C TRP A 187 -11.12 42.95 -26.46
N VAL A 188 -11.86 43.46 -27.44
CA VAL A 188 -11.35 43.72 -28.80
C VAL A 188 -10.22 44.74 -28.76
N ASN A 189 -10.37 45.83 -28.02
CA ASN A 189 -9.33 46.85 -27.89
C ASN A 189 -8.10 46.33 -27.13
N PHE A 190 -8.29 45.46 -26.14
CA PHE A 190 -7.20 44.79 -25.45
C PHE A 190 -6.39 43.92 -26.42
N LEU A 191 -7.06 43.04 -27.19
CA LEU A 191 -6.40 42.21 -28.19
C LEU A 191 -5.78 43.04 -29.32
N ALA A 192 -6.45 44.10 -29.77
CA ALA A 192 -5.92 45.04 -30.75
C ALA A 192 -4.63 45.70 -30.26
N SER A 193 -4.61 46.15 -29.00
CA SER A 193 -3.43 46.77 -28.40
C SER A 193 -2.24 45.81 -28.32
N LYS A 194 -2.49 44.50 -28.18
CA LYS A 194 -1.44 43.49 -28.15
C LYS A 194 -0.96 43.11 -29.53
N VAL A 195 -1.87 42.90 -30.48
CA VAL A 195 -1.54 42.52 -31.87
C VAL A 195 -0.85 43.66 -32.63
N VAL A 196 -1.33 44.91 -32.46
CA VAL A 196 -0.69 46.11 -33.04
C VAL A 196 0.69 46.34 -32.43
N ALA A 197 0.88 46.02 -31.15
CA ALA A 197 2.20 46.09 -30.50
C ALA A 197 3.18 45.02 -31.01
N THR A 198 2.70 43.88 -31.50
CA THR A 198 3.57 42.77 -31.93
C THR A 198 3.85 42.70 -33.42
N GLU A 199 2.97 43.13 -34.33
CA GLU A 199 3.20 42.89 -35.78
C GLU A 199 2.93 44.04 -36.75
N ILE A 200 2.26 45.13 -36.38
CA ILE A 200 1.94 46.20 -37.36
C ILE A 200 2.01 47.56 -36.68
N GLY A 201 3.05 48.34 -36.99
CA GLY A 201 3.19 49.75 -36.60
C GLY A 201 2.16 50.68 -37.27
N GLY A 202 0.86 50.40 -37.14
CA GLY A 202 -0.24 51.13 -37.76
C GLY A 202 -1.57 50.95 -37.03
N THR A 203 -2.52 51.86 -37.30
CA THR A 203 -3.87 51.90 -36.70
C THR A 203 -4.67 50.62 -36.91
N THR A 204 -5.40 50.19 -35.88
CA THR A 204 -6.28 49.00 -35.85
C THR A 204 -7.25 48.98 -37.05
N PRO A 205 -7.35 47.87 -37.80
CA PRO A 205 -8.30 47.74 -38.91
C PRO A 205 -9.76 47.92 -38.47
N ALA A 206 -10.59 48.54 -39.31
CA ALA A 206 -12.00 48.81 -38.99
C ALA A 206 -12.84 47.53 -38.75
N ASN A 207 -12.38 46.37 -39.22
CA ASN A 207 -13.02 45.06 -39.07
C ASN A 207 -12.39 44.19 -37.97
N PHE A 208 -11.55 44.73 -37.09
CA PHE A 208 -10.79 43.95 -36.12
C PHE A 208 -11.67 43.14 -35.15
N THR A 209 -12.85 43.65 -34.78
CA THR A 209 -13.86 42.91 -34.01
C THR A 209 -14.25 41.59 -34.67
N GLU A 210 -14.39 41.58 -35.99
CA GLU A 210 -14.79 40.39 -36.75
C GLU A 210 -13.63 39.39 -36.88
N LEU A 211 -12.39 39.90 -36.99
CA LEU A 211 -11.19 39.07 -36.97
C LEU A 211 -10.99 38.36 -35.62
N VAL A 212 -11.23 39.06 -34.51
CA VAL A 212 -11.20 38.46 -33.15
C VAL A 212 -12.24 37.34 -33.02
N ARG A 213 -13.45 37.55 -33.54
CA ARG A 213 -14.53 36.56 -33.50
C ARG A 213 -14.19 35.31 -34.33
N THR A 214 -13.66 35.49 -35.53
CA THR A 214 -13.24 34.38 -36.40
C THR A 214 -12.08 33.59 -35.77
N ALA A 215 -11.01 34.26 -35.35
CA ALA A 215 -9.84 33.62 -34.76
C ALA A 215 -10.19 32.81 -33.50
N THR A 216 -11.10 33.33 -32.69
CA THR A 216 -11.58 32.63 -31.50
C THR A 216 -12.38 31.37 -31.85
N THR A 217 -13.22 31.44 -32.89
CA THR A 217 -14.05 30.31 -33.33
C THR A 217 -13.17 29.18 -33.88
N GLU A 218 -12.16 29.52 -34.67
CA GLU A 218 -11.20 28.56 -35.23
C GLU A 218 -10.36 27.91 -34.11
N PHE A 219 -9.85 28.69 -33.17
CA PHE A 219 -9.10 28.20 -32.00
C PHE A 219 -9.88 27.15 -31.19
N LEU A 220 -11.19 27.37 -30.98
CA LEU A 220 -12.04 26.43 -30.25
C LEU A 220 -12.30 25.12 -31.03
N GLN A 221 -12.37 25.18 -32.35
CA GLN A 221 -12.60 24.00 -33.20
C GLN A 221 -11.36 23.10 -33.31
N GLU A 222 -10.17 23.68 -33.31
CA GLU A 222 -8.90 22.94 -33.35
C GLU A 222 -8.65 22.13 -32.07
N ARG A 223 -8.99 22.66 -30.90
CA ARG A 223 -8.79 21.99 -29.60
C ARG A 223 -9.74 20.82 -29.34
N VAL A 224 -10.85 20.72 -30.07
CA VAL A 224 -11.81 19.60 -29.92
C VAL A 224 -11.44 18.39 -30.80
N SER A 225 -10.57 18.57 -31.81
CA SER A 225 -10.33 17.55 -32.85
C SER A 225 -9.04 16.74 -32.74
N THR A 226 -8.15 17.03 -31.77
CA THR A 226 -6.85 16.33 -31.66
C THR A 226 -6.88 15.19 -30.65
N LYS A 227 -7.00 13.95 -31.14
CA LYS A 227 -6.69 12.71 -30.41
C LYS A 227 -5.42 12.08 -31.02
N PRO A 228 -4.27 11.99 -30.33
CA PRO A 228 -3.10 11.29 -30.86
C PRO A 228 -3.16 9.79 -30.55
N ALA A 229 -2.67 8.97 -31.49
CA ALA A 229 -2.42 7.54 -31.32
C ALA A 229 -1.08 7.31 -30.57
N PRO A 230 -0.93 6.19 -29.83
CA PRO A 230 0.26 5.96 -29.00
C PRO A 230 1.48 5.59 -29.85
N PRO A 231 2.71 6.04 -29.49
CA PRO A 231 3.93 5.52 -30.07
C PRO A 231 4.38 4.22 -29.39
N ALA A 232 5.08 3.36 -30.14
CA ALA A 232 5.66 2.10 -29.68
C ALA A 232 6.80 2.34 -28.67
N PRO A 233 7.03 1.42 -27.71
CA PRO A 233 7.96 1.63 -26.61
C PRO A 233 9.41 1.58 -27.09
N ALA A 234 10.19 2.60 -26.72
CA ALA A 234 11.64 2.56 -26.79
C ALA A 234 12.20 1.89 -25.53
N ALA A 235 13.21 1.04 -25.72
CA ALA A 235 13.82 0.21 -24.68
C ALA A 235 14.31 1.06 -23.49
N ALA A 236 13.78 0.75 -22.31
CA ALA A 236 14.12 1.39 -21.05
C ALA A 236 15.49 0.92 -20.53
N ILE A 237 16.28 1.86 -20.04
CA ILE A 237 17.44 1.57 -19.18
C ILE A 237 16.90 1.48 -17.76
N VAL A 238 17.05 0.28 -17.20
CA VAL A 238 16.54 -0.19 -15.92
C VAL A 238 17.48 0.25 -14.79
N PRO A 239 17.04 0.96 -13.75
CA PRO A 239 17.70 0.93 -12.46
C PRO A 239 17.14 -0.27 -11.69
N ASP A 240 17.96 -1.29 -11.58
CA ASP A 240 17.70 -2.47 -10.76
C ASP A 240 17.64 -2.05 -9.27
N LEU A 241 16.82 -2.71 -8.45
CA LEU A 241 17.22 -2.87 -7.05
C LEU A 241 18.64 -3.43 -7.09
N PRO A 242 19.60 -2.95 -6.27
CA PRO A 242 20.94 -3.47 -6.31
C PRO A 242 20.83 -5.00 -6.29
N PRO A 243 21.36 -5.71 -7.31
CA PRO A 243 21.33 -7.16 -7.30
C PRO A 243 21.87 -7.61 -5.95
N GLN A 244 21.41 -8.74 -5.39
CA GLN A 244 21.88 -9.20 -4.08
C GLN A 244 23.44 -9.25 -4.01
N SER A 245 24.10 -9.39 -5.17
CA SER A 245 25.55 -9.19 -5.33
C SER A 245 26.08 -7.81 -4.89
N ALA A 246 25.35 -6.72 -5.14
CA ALA A 246 25.69 -5.37 -4.71
C ALA A 246 25.45 -5.13 -3.21
N LEU A 247 24.56 -5.90 -2.56
CA LEU A 247 24.45 -5.94 -1.09
C LEU A 247 25.63 -6.70 -0.48
N LEU A 248 26.11 -7.76 -1.14
CA LEU A 248 27.32 -8.49 -0.77
C LEU A 248 28.61 -7.67 -1.00
N GLU A 249 28.66 -6.80 -2.01
CA GLU A 249 29.82 -5.92 -2.28
C GLU A 249 30.08 -4.90 -1.17
N ASN A 250 29.04 -4.45 -0.46
CA ASN A 250 29.16 -3.56 0.71
C ASN A 250 29.50 -4.31 2.00
N TRP A 251 29.47 -5.63 1.98
CA TRP A 251 29.86 -6.46 3.12
C TRP A 251 31.36 -6.73 3.12
N THR A 252 31.98 -6.59 4.28
CA THR A 252 33.43 -6.48 4.48
C THR A 252 34.28 -7.70 4.11
N ASN A 253 33.70 -8.77 3.52
CA ASN A 253 34.44 -9.92 2.99
C ASN A 253 33.85 -10.37 1.65
N PRO A 254 34.61 -10.31 0.53
CA PRO A 254 34.17 -10.92 -0.72
C PRO A 254 34.18 -12.44 -0.57
N VAL A 255 32.99 -13.05 -0.47
CA VAL A 255 32.79 -14.50 -0.49
C VAL A 255 32.65 -14.94 -1.95
N ASP A 256 33.48 -15.90 -2.41
CA ASP A 256 33.22 -16.56 -3.69
C ASP A 256 32.10 -17.59 -3.51
N LEU A 257 30.90 -17.21 -3.92
CA LEU A 257 29.69 -18.04 -3.82
C LEU A 257 29.78 -19.35 -4.61
N ASN A 258 30.73 -19.47 -5.55
CA ASN A 258 30.97 -20.70 -6.32
C ASN A 258 31.97 -21.64 -5.65
N SER A 259 32.57 -21.22 -4.54
CA SER A 259 33.59 -21.96 -3.81
C SER A 259 33.07 -22.30 -2.40
N PRO A 260 32.67 -23.56 -2.16
CA PRO A 260 32.19 -24.00 -0.85
C PRO A 260 33.20 -23.79 0.29
N GLU A 261 34.48 -23.66 -0.04
CA GLU A 261 35.58 -23.41 0.92
C GLU A 261 35.63 -21.93 1.38
N ASP A 262 35.02 -21.01 0.61
CA ASP A 262 35.01 -19.58 0.89
C ASP A 262 33.74 -19.11 1.63
N MET A 263 32.78 -20.01 1.86
CA MET A 263 31.60 -19.73 2.70
C MET A 263 32.02 -19.50 4.16
N PRO A 264 31.41 -18.52 4.87
CA PRO A 264 31.78 -18.19 6.26
C PRO A 264 31.77 -19.40 7.21
N TRP A 265 30.84 -20.34 7.02
CA TRP A 265 30.71 -21.53 7.86
C TRP A 265 31.16 -22.79 7.10
N PRO A 266 31.78 -23.77 7.79
CA PRO A 266 32.13 -25.04 7.15
C PRO A 266 30.87 -25.76 6.66
N LEU A 267 31.02 -26.58 5.61
CA LEU A 267 29.93 -27.42 5.11
C LEU A 267 29.38 -28.33 6.22
N PRO A 268 28.05 -28.54 6.27
CA PRO A 268 27.46 -29.47 7.21
C PRO A 268 27.89 -30.91 6.90
N GLU A 269 28.02 -31.75 7.93
CA GLU A 269 28.36 -33.16 7.77
C GLU A 269 27.22 -33.99 7.17
N HIS A 270 25.98 -33.50 7.25
CA HIS A 270 24.80 -34.12 6.63
C HIS A 270 24.10 -33.14 5.69
N GLU A 271 23.92 -33.59 4.46
CA GLU A 271 23.16 -32.87 3.45
C GLU A 271 21.66 -33.17 3.58
N VAL A 272 20.86 -32.11 3.60
CA VAL A 272 19.41 -32.21 3.43
C VAL A 272 19.12 -32.20 1.94
N ARG A 273 18.44 -33.23 1.42
CA ARG A 273 18.19 -33.29 -0.02
C ARG A 273 17.09 -32.30 -0.43
N PRO A 274 17.14 -31.71 -1.63
CA PRO A 274 16.13 -30.73 -2.09
C PRO A 274 14.68 -31.26 -2.09
N ASP A 275 14.50 -32.57 -2.29
CA ASP A 275 13.20 -33.23 -2.27
C ASP A 275 12.69 -33.57 -0.86
N GLU A 276 13.54 -33.47 0.15
CA GLU A 276 13.19 -33.76 1.54
C GLU A 276 12.57 -32.56 2.24
N VAL A 277 11.54 -32.82 3.03
CA VAL A 277 10.85 -31.79 3.82
C VAL A 277 10.81 -32.27 5.26
N PHE A 278 11.31 -31.45 6.18
CA PHE A 278 11.18 -31.68 7.61
C PHE A 278 9.81 -31.21 8.07
N PHE A 279 9.19 -31.99 8.95
CA PHE A 279 7.95 -31.61 9.60
C PHE A 279 8.03 -31.89 11.10
N SER A 280 7.64 -30.91 11.89
CA SER A 280 7.42 -31.07 13.31
C SER A 280 6.34 -30.12 13.82
N THR A 281 5.63 -30.52 14.86
CA THR A 281 4.75 -29.63 15.62
C THR A 281 5.16 -29.57 17.08
N THR A 282 4.78 -28.49 17.75
CA THR A 282 5.07 -28.26 19.16
C THR A 282 3.88 -27.67 19.89
N ASP A 283 3.84 -27.84 21.20
CA ASP A 283 2.94 -27.10 22.08
C ASP A 283 3.30 -25.59 22.13
N ALA A 284 2.50 -24.81 22.87
CA ALA A 284 2.73 -23.36 23.02
C ALA A 284 4.07 -22.99 23.70
N ARG A 285 4.76 -23.96 24.32
CA ARG A 285 6.05 -23.79 24.99
C ARG A 285 7.23 -24.26 24.13
N GLY A 286 6.97 -24.75 22.91
CA GLY A 286 8.00 -25.30 22.02
C GLY A 286 8.44 -26.72 22.38
N VAL A 287 7.58 -27.50 23.05
CA VAL A 287 7.80 -28.92 23.31
C VAL A 287 7.26 -29.73 22.13
N ILE A 288 8.08 -30.61 21.55
CA ILE A 288 7.74 -31.37 20.35
C ILE A 288 6.57 -32.33 20.62
N GLU A 289 5.54 -32.25 19.77
CA GLU A 289 4.36 -33.13 19.78
C GLU A 289 4.41 -34.14 18.63
N GLU A 290 4.88 -33.73 17.45
CA GLU A 290 5.02 -34.60 16.27
C GLU A 290 6.34 -34.36 15.54
N ALA A 291 6.85 -35.41 14.88
CA ALA A 291 8.05 -35.37 14.04
C ALA A 291 7.98 -36.43 12.94
N ASN A 292 8.30 -36.03 11.69
CA ASN A 292 8.36 -36.96 10.56
C ASN A 292 9.69 -37.74 10.50
N ASP A 293 9.73 -38.74 9.61
CA ASP A 293 10.88 -39.64 9.47
C ASP A 293 12.15 -38.92 9.00
N VAL A 294 12.00 -37.88 8.18
CA VAL A 294 13.13 -37.03 7.74
C VAL A 294 13.80 -36.39 8.96
N PHE A 295 13.00 -35.84 9.88
CA PHE A 295 13.51 -35.22 11.10
C PHE A 295 14.20 -36.25 12.02
N ILE A 296 13.59 -37.40 12.23
CA ILE A 296 14.19 -38.49 13.04
C ILE A 296 15.53 -38.93 12.45
N ARG A 297 15.58 -39.19 11.15
CA ARG A 297 16.78 -39.67 10.46
C ARG A 297 17.91 -38.64 10.50
N LEU A 298 17.65 -37.36 10.23
CA LEU A 298 18.72 -36.35 10.15
C LEU A 298 19.14 -35.81 11.52
N SER A 299 18.27 -35.85 12.53
CA SER A 299 18.62 -35.45 13.90
C SER A 299 19.33 -36.56 14.70
N HIS A 300 19.28 -37.81 14.22
CA HIS A 300 19.79 -39.00 14.92
C HIS A 300 19.19 -39.25 16.31
N PHE A 301 18.11 -38.55 16.66
CA PHE A 301 17.30 -38.86 17.84
C PHE A 301 16.21 -39.87 17.48
N THR A 302 15.89 -40.76 18.40
CA THR A 302 14.71 -41.61 18.22
C THR A 302 13.44 -40.77 18.38
N ARG A 303 12.31 -41.26 17.84
CA ARG A 303 11.03 -40.59 18.02
C ARG A 303 10.69 -40.38 19.50
N ASP A 304 10.90 -41.40 20.33
CA ASP A 304 10.64 -41.34 21.79
C ASP A 304 11.52 -40.30 22.52
N GLU A 305 12.70 -40.00 21.98
CA GLU A 305 13.57 -38.95 22.51
C GLU A 305 13.16 -37.55 22.05
N LEU A 306 12.52 -37.44 20.88
CA LEU A 306 12.03 -36.18 20.33
C LEU A 306 10.70 -35.78 20.97
N ILE A 307 9.72 -36.69 21.05
CA ILE A 307 8.39 -36.37 21.57
C ILE A 307 8.49 -36.02 23.05
N GLY A 308 7.96 -34.84 23.41
CA GLY A 308 8.04 -34.31 24.78
C GLY A 308 9.35 -33.59 25.10
N ALA A 309 10.32 -33.56 24.19
CA ALA A 309 11.54 -32.75 24.34
C ALA A 309 11.32 -31.30 23.88
N PRO A 310 11.99 -30.32 24.49
CA PRO A 310 12.02 -28.97 23.96
C PRO A 310 12.73 -28.94 22.60
N HIS A 311 12.21 -28.17 21.65
CA HIS A 311 12.72 -28.13 20.27
C HIS A 311 14.20 -27.74 20.17
N ASN A 312 14.70 -26.99 21.16
CA ASN A 312 16.11 -26.59 21.25
C ASN A 312 17.10 -27.77 21.41
N ILE A 313 16.65 -29.02 21.54
CA ILE A 313 17.48 -30.22 21.59
C ILE A 313 18.43 -30.34 20.38
N ILE A 314 18.00 -29.84 19.21
CA ILE A 314 18.79 -29.82 17.97
C ILE A 314 19.48 -28.47 17.69
N ARG A 315 19.49 -27.52 18.63
CA ARG A 315 20.11 -26.22 18.41
C ARG A 315 21.64 -26.34 18.32
N HIS A 316 22.21 -25.88 17.22
CA HIS A 316 23.66 -25.74 17.08
C HIS A 316 24.20 -24.60 17.96
N SER A 317 25.37 -24.78 18.57
CA SER A 317 25.96 -23.80 19.48
C SER A 317 26.42 -22.51 18.80
N GLY A 318 26.74 -22.58 17.51
CA GLY A 318 27.07 -21.42 16.69
C GLY A 318 25.86 -20.59 16.23
N MET A 319 24.63 -21.03 16.50
CA MET A 319 23.45 -20.21 16.17
C MET A 319 23.22 -19.15 17.27
N PRO A 320 23.23 -17.84 16.94
CA PRO A 320 23.08 -16.77 17.92
C PRO A 320 21.70 -16.79 18.58
N GLY A 321 21.65 -16.46 19.87
CA GLY A 321 20.41 -16.31 20.63
C GLY A 321 19.48 -15.22 20.08
N ALA A 322 20.05 -14.19 19.48
CA ALA A 322 19.39 -13.07 18.82
C ALA A 322 18.37 -13.51 17.77
N VAL A 323 18.74 -14.44 16.89
CA VAL A 323 17.86 -14.94 15.82
C VAL A 323 16.65 -15.65 16.42
N PHE A 324 16.85 -16.51 17.42
CA PHE A 324 15.74 -17.16 18.12
C PHE A 324 14.89 -16.18 18.92
N ARG A 325 15.49 -15.13 19.50
CA ARG A 325 14.74 -14.07 20.17
C ARG A 325 13.83 -13.35 19.19
N THR A 326 14.36 -12.94 18.03
CA THR A 326 13.59 -12.32 16.95
C THR A 326 12.46 -13.24 16.46
N MET A 327 12.74 -14.53 16.26
CA MET A 327 11.73 -15.54 15.92
C MET A 327 10.60 -15.57 16.97
N TRP A 328 10.93 -15.73 18.25
CA TRP A 328 9.92 -15.79 19.30
C TRP A 328 9.13 -14.48 19.40
N ASP A 329 9.78 -13.33 19.29
CA ASP A 329 9.11 -12.03 19.35
C ASP A 329 8.12 -11.85 18.17
N ALA A 330 8.42 -12.37 16.98
CA ALA A 330 7.51 -12.42 15.84
C ALA A 330 6.33 -13.38 16.08
N LEU A 331 6.61 -14.62 16.50
CA LEU A 331 5.59 -15.64 16.74
C LEU A 331 4.57 -15.22 17.81
N HIS A 332 5.01 -14.53 18.87
CA HIS A 332 4.10 -14.00 19.91
C HIS A 332 3.18 -12.88 19.38
N LYS A 333 3.59 -12.18 18.31
CA LYS A 333 2.76 -11.19 17.61
C LYS A 333 1.85 -11.82 16.54
N GLY A 334 1.91 -13.13 16.37
CA GLY A 334 1.18 -13.85 15.32
C GLY A 334 1.83 -13.78 13.95
N ILE A 335 3.07 -13.29 13.84
CA ILE A 335 3.80 -13.20 12.59
C ILE A 335 4.55 -14.52 12.38
N PRO A 336 4.38 -15.21 11.24
CA PRO A 336 5.19 -16.38 10.90
C PRO A 336 6.67 -16.01 10.78
N PHE A 337 7.53 -16.98 11.10
CA PHE A 337 8.98 -16.82 10.96
C PHE A 337 9.49 -17.71 9.83
N ALA A 338 10.37 -17.17 9.00
CA ALA A 338 11.22 -17.93 8.09
C ALA A 338 12.69 -17.51 8.25
N GLY A 339 13.61 -18.47 8.20
CA GLY A 339 15.04 -18.16 8.31
C GLY A 339 15.94 -19.39 8.26
N TYR A 340 17.21 -19.13 7.99
CA TYR A 340 18.22 -20.17 7.95
C TYR A 340 18.65 -20.61 9.35
N VAL A 341 18.81 -21.92 9.55
CA VAL A 341 19.19 -22.52 10.81
C VAL A 341 20.17 -23.67 10.56
N ARG A 342 21.33 -23.61 11.22
CA ARG A 342 22.18 -24.79 11.42
C ARG A 342 21.73 -25.55 12.65
N ASN A 343 21.48 -26.84 12.49
CA ASN A 343 21.12 -27.75 13.55
C ASN A 343 22.29 -28.66 13.90
N ARG A 344 22.24 -29.23 15.11
CA ARG A 344 23.18 -30.25 15.59
C ARG A 344 22.42 -31.54 15.92
N ALA A 345 22.79 -32.63 15.25
CA ALA A 345 22.28 -33.96 15.52
C ALA A 345 22.82 -34.54 16.84
N LYS A 346 22.26 -35.66 17.28
CA LYS A 346 22.60 -36.33 18.54
C LYS A 346 24.07 -36.76 18.64
N ASP A 347 24.65 -37.20 17.53
CA ASP A 347 26.05 -37.61 17.41
C ASP A 347 27.02 -36.42 17.24
N GLY A 348 26.50 -35.20 17.20
CA GLY A 348 27.27 -33.96 17.16
C GLY A 348 27.51 -33.40 15.76
N SER A 349 27.13 -34.13 14.70
CA SER A 349 27.17 -33.64 13.32
C SER A 349 26.15 -32.52 13.10
N SER A 350 26.37 -31.72 12.07
CA SER A 350 25.52 -30.59 11.71
C SER A 350 24.80 -30.79 10.38
N TYR A 351 23.66 -30.10 10.25
CA TYR A 351 22.88 -30.02 9.02
C TYR A 351 22.15 -28.67 8.95
N ASP A 352 22.06 -28.13 7.75
CA ASP A 352 21.49 -26.81 7.50
C ASP A 352 20.09 -26.91 6.91
N VAL A 353 19.19 -26.04 7.36
CA VAL A 353 17.81 -25.95 6.89
C VAL A 353 17.40 -24.49 6.74
N TYR A 354 16.52 -24.22 5.77
CA TYR A 354 15.68 -23.05 5.78
C TYR A 354 14.36 -23.43 6.46
N ALA A 355 14.09 -22.85 7.63
CA ALA A 355 12.99 -23.23 8.49
C ALA A 355 11.85 -22.21 8.41
N THR A 356 10.61 -22.68 8.27
CA THR A 356 9.41 -21.90 8.55
C THR A 356 8.80 -22.32 9.88
N VAL A 357 8.17 -21.38 10.58
CA VAL A 357 7.40 -21.61 11.81
C VAL A 357 6.12 -20.79 11.76
N THR A 358 4.98 -21.47 11.88
CA THR A 358 3.65 -20.86 11.86
C THR A 358 2.92 -21.25 13.14
N ARG A 359 2.23 -20.28 13.75
CA ARG A 359 1.40 -20.54 14.92
C ARG A 359 0.14 -21.30 14.50
N LEU A 360 -0.32 -22.22 15.34
CA LEU A 360 -1.53 -23.02 15.11
C LEU A 360 -2.70 -22.51 15.97
N GLU A 361 -3.93 -22.85 15.58
CA GLU A 361 -5.16 -22.51 16.32
C GLU A 361 -5.16 -23.03 17.76
N ASN A 362 -4.54 -24.18 18.00
CA ASN A 362 -4.39 -24.77 19.34
C ASN A 362 -3.35 -24.04 20.22
N GLY A 363 -2.72 -22.97 19.71
CA GLY A 363 -1.72 -22.18 20.38
C GLY A 363 -0.29 -22.73 20.29
N GLY A 364 -0.11 -23.92 19.72
CA GLY A 364 1.18 -24.51 19.40
C GLY A 364 1.80 -23.95 18.12
N TYR A 365 2.84 -24.61 17.63
CA TYR A 365 3.56 -24.19 16.42
C TYR A 365 3.80 -25.37 15.47
N LEU A 366 3.67 -25.10 14.18
CA LEU A 366 4.00 -25.97 13.08
C LEU A 366 5.27 -25.46 12.41
N SER A 367 6.22 -26.37 12.14
CA SER A 367 7.45 -26.03 11.44
C SER A 367 7.67 -26.96 10.27
N VAL A 368 7.82 -26.37 9.08
CA VAL A 368 8.19 -27.05 7.84
C VAL A 368 9.56 -26.52 7.43
N ARG A 369 10.50 -27.41 7.09
CA ARG A 369 11.87 -26.99 6.74
C ARG A 369 12.36 -27.68 5.48
N ILE A 370 13.16 -26.95 4.74
CA ILE A 370 13.70 -27.34 3.43
C ILE A 370 15.20 -27.12 3.39
N THR A 371 15.86 -27.65 2.38
CA THR A 371 17.27 -27.35 2.09
C THR A 371 17.44 -25.86 1.76
N PRO A 372 18.45 -25.17 2.32
CA PRO A 372 18.90 -23.87 1.83
C PRO A 372 19.31 -24.00 0.37
N SER A 373 18.56 -23.36 -0.53
CA SER A 373 18.69 -23.52 -1.98
C SER A 373 19.25 -22.27 -2.65
N ILE A 374 19.27 -21.13 -1.95
CA ILE A 374 19.86 -19.86 -2.42
C ILE A 374 21.15 -19.57 -1.64
N SER A 375 22.29 -19.80 -2.28
CA SER A 375 23.62 -19.61 -1.68
C SER A 375 23.89 -18.17 -1.24
N GLU A 376 23.43 -17.18 -2.01
CA GLU A 376 23.57 -15.74 -1.72
C GLU A 376 22.90 -15.38 -0.39
N ASN A 377 21.64 -15.77 -0.24
CA ASN A 377 20.86 -15.51 0.97
C ASN A 377 21.41 -16.27 2.17
N TRP A 378 21.92 -17.49 1.95
CA TRP A 378 22.56 -18.26 3.02
C TRP A 378 23.86 -17.61 3.48
N ALA A 379 24.72 -17.17 2.54
CA ALA A 379 25.95 -16.46 2.86
C ALA A 379 25.66 -15.18 3.64
N LEU A 380 24.68 -14.38 3.21
CA LEU A 380 24.20 -13.19 3.92
C LEU A 380 23.81 -13.51 5.38
N ALA A 381 23.03 -14.57 5.59
CA ALA A 381 22.63 -14.96 6.93
C ALA A 381 23.83 -15.41 7.78
N GLN A 382 24.77 -16.17 7.22
CA GLN A 382 25.92 -16.70 7.96
C GLN A 382 26.78 -15.60 8.56
N GLY A 383 27.22 -14.62 7.78
CA GLY A 383 28.05 -13.58 8.37
C GLY A 383 27.26 -12.61 9.29
N ILE A 384 25.94 -12.43 9.08
CA ILE A 384 25.11 -11.76 10.10
C ILE A 384 25.19 -12.56 11.41
N TYR A 385 25.10 -13.88 11.32
CA TYR A 385 25.16 -14.75 12.49
C TYR A 385 26.53 -14.76 13.17
N ASP A 386 27.62 -14.61 12.41
CA ASP A 386 28.98 -14.47 12.96
C ASP A 386 29.11 -13.23 13.82
N GLU A 387 28.75 -12.05 13.29
CA GLU A 387 28.81 -10.79 14.05
C GLU A 387 27.94 -10.84 15.32
N LEU A 388 26.74 -11.43 15.22
CA LEU A 388 25.86 -11.60 16.37
C LEU A 388 26.43 -12.57 17.41
N SER A 389 27.07 -13.65 16.97
CA SER A 389 27.68 -14.64 17.87
C SER A 389 28.91 -14.09 18.58
N GLU A 390 29.72 -13.29 17.88
CA GLU A 390 30.84 -12.54 18.47
C GLU A 390 30.32 -11.56 19.53
N LEU A 391 29.32 -10.73 19.20
CA LEU A 391 28.71 -9.81 20.14
C LEU A 391 28.13 -10.51 21.38
N GLU A 392 27.42 -11.62 21.19
CA GLU A 392 26.87 -12.39 22.32
C GLU A 392 27.97 -12.99 23.21
N THR A 393 29.11 -13.37 22.62
CA THR A 393 30.28 -13.86 23.35
C THR A 393 30.93 -12.75 24.17
N GLU A 394 31.14 -11.58 23.58
CA GLU A 394 31.66 -10.40 24.29
C GLU A 394 30.75 -9.97 25.45
N LEU A 395 29.43 -10.00 25.25
CA LEU A 395 28.46 -9.71 26.30
C LEU A 395 28.49 -10.77 27.41
N ALA A 396 28.65 -12.04 27.06
CA ALA A 396 28.81 -13.11 28.05
C ALA A 396 30.10 -12.93 28.87
N ASP A 397 31.22 -12.58 28.23
CA ASP A 397 32.50 -12.30 28.89
C ASP A 397 32.44 -11.05 29.78
N ALA A 398 31.62 -10.06 29.40
CA ALA A 398 31.28 -8.90 30.23
C ALA A 398 30.30 -9.22 31.39
N GLY A 399 29.87 -10.47 31.54
CA GLY A 399 29.03 -10.95 32.65
C GLY A 399 27.53 -10.81 32.43
N PHE A 400 27.05 -10.48 31.22
CA PHE A 400 25.62 -10.47 30.91
C PHE A 400 25.07 -11.90 30.79
N ASN A 401 23.82 -12.09 31.20
CA ASN A 401 23.14 -13.37 31.03
C ASN A 401 22.69 -13.57 29.56
N ARG A 402 22.45 -14.83 29.17
CA ARG A 402 22.04 -15.19 27.79
C ARG A 402 20.80 -14.46 27.28
N ARG A 403 19.83 -14.16 28.15
CA ARG A 403 18.59 -13.46 27.75
C ARG A 403 18.90 -12.01 27.35
N THR A 404 19.71 -11.33 28.16
CA THR A 404 20.15 -9.96 27.87
C THR A 404 21.08 -9.91 26.65
N ALA A 405 21.96 -10.90 26.49
CA ALA A 405 22.81 -11.02 25.30
C ALA A 405 21.97 -11.16 24.03
N ALA A 406 21.00 -12.08 24.02
CA ALA A 406 20.09 -12.29 22.89
C ALA A 406 19.20 -11.07 22.59
N GLU A 407 18.77 -10.32 23.62
CA GLU A 407 17.99 -9.09 23.44
C GLU A 407 18.82 -7.98 22.77
N ARG A 408 20.06 -7.78 23.20
CA ARG A 408 20.97 -6.83 22.56
C ARG A 408 21.39 -7.26 21.17
N GLY A 409 21.64 -8.56 20.97
CA GLY A 409 21.91 -9.11 19.65
C GLY A 409 20.72 -8.95 18.70
N SER A 410 19.48 -9.10 19.18
CA SER A 410 18.28 -8.83 18.37
C SER A 410 18.17 -7.37 17.95
N GLN A 411 18.56 -6.43 18.83
CA GLN A 411 18.67 -5.00 18.48
C GLN A 411 19.77 -4.76 17.43
N ARG A 412 20.96 -5.35 17.61
CA ARG A 412 22.05 -5.27 16.63
C ARG A 412 21.64 -5.85 15.27
N LEU A 413 20.92 -6.96 15.25
CA LEU A 413 20.38 -7.54 14.02
C LEU A 413 19.50 -6.54 13.26
N THR A 414 18.60 -5.83 13.95
CA THR A 414 17.81 -4.76 13.32
C THR A 414 18.70 -3.66 12.76
N GLU A 415 19.71 -3.19 13.51
CA GLU A 415 20.65 -2.18 13.04
C GLU A 415 21.41 -2.62 11.78
N MET A 416 21.95 -3.84 11.77
CA MET A 416 22.64 -4.42 10.62
C MET A 416 21.75 -4.51 9.38
N LEU A 417 20.48 -4.91 9.55
CA LEU A 417 19.52 -4.93 8.45
C LEU A 417 19.28 -3.52 7.91
N ASN A 418 19.14 -2.52 8.79
CA ASN A 418 18.93 -1.13 8.38
C ASN A 418 20.15 -0.58 7.63
N GLU A 419 21.36 -0.93 8.05
CA GLU A 419 22.62 -0.60 7.35
C GLU A 419 22.64 -1.20 5.92
N LEU A 420 22.02 -2.36 5.73
CA LEU A 420 21.83 -3.01 4.42
C LEU A 420 20.61 -2.49 3.62
N GLY A 421 19.90 -1.48 4.13
CA GLY A 421 18.69 -0.94 3.51
C GLY A 421 17.44 -1.81 3.66
N ILE A 422 17.48 -2.78 4.58
CA ILE A 422 16.36 -3.67 4.92
C ILE A 422 15.75 -3.21 6.24
N ALA A 423 14.47 -2.85 6.25
CA ALA A 423 13.86 -2.19 7.41
C ALA A 423 13.90 -3.03 8.70
N ASP A 424 13.61 -4.31 8.60
CA ASP A 424 13.62 -5.25 9.73
C ASP A 424 13.68 -6.72 9.23
N TYR A 425 13.60 -7.66 10.18
CA TYR A 425 13.63 -9.09 9.87
C TYR A 425 12.41 -9.57 9.08
N GLU A 426 11.23 -8.93 9.24
CA GLU A 426 10.05 -9.29 8.45
C GLU A 426 10.29 -8.99 6.96
N HIS A 427 10.88 -7.84 6.66
CA HIS A 427 11.23 -7.47 5.28
C HIS A 427 12.32 -8.41 4.71
N LEU A 428 13.28 -8.87 5.53
CA LEU A 428 14.26 -9.88 5.12
C LEU A 428 13.55 -11.18 4.69
N GLN A 429 12.68 -11.73 5.54
CA GLN A 429 12.00 -12.99 5.21
C GLN A 429 11.02 -12.88 4.04
N TRP A 430 10.42 -11.70 3.80
CA TRP A 430 9.54 -11.47 2.65
C TRP A 430 10.28 -11.57 1.32
N MET A 431 11.58 -11.27 1.32
CA MET A 431 12.44 -11.47 0.16
C MET A 431 12.89 -12.93 0.06
N GLN A 432 13.40 -13.50 1.17
CA GLN A 432 14.09 -14.78 1.13
C GLN A 432 13.17 -16.00 0.94
N LEU A 433 11.99 -16.04 1.59
CA LEU A 433 11.12 -17.23 1.51
C LEU A 433 10.62 -17.49 0.08
N PRO A 434 10.09 -16.51 -0.68
CA PRO A 434 9.70 -16.75 -2.07
C PRO A 434 10.84 -17.28 -2.95
N ASP A 435 12.06 -16.77 -2.79
CA ASP A 435 13.23 -17.20 -3.56
C ASP A 435 13.59 -18.66 -3.23
N GLU A 436 13.62 -19.02 -1.95
CA GLU A 436 13.89 -20.39 -1.47
C GLU A 436 12.83 -21.40 -1.95
N ILE A 437 11.55 -21.02 -1.91
CA ILE A 437 10.48 -21.88 -2.43
C ILE A 437 10.60 -22.06 -3.94
N SER A 438 10.87 -20.99 -4.68
CA SER A 438 11.04 -21.05 -6.14
C SER A 438 12.23 -21.95 -6.52
N ALA A 439 13.36 -21.78 -5.85
CA ALA A 439 14.55 -22.61 -6.10
C ALA A 439 14.28 -24.08 -5.79
N ARG A 440 13.66 -24.39 -4.65
CA ARG A 440 13.27 -25.77 -4.32
C ARG A 440 12.34 -26.37 -5.38
N GLU A 441 11.32 -25.63 -5.78
CA GLU A 441 10.33 -26.11 -6.75
C GLU A 441 10.95 -26.37 -8.12
N ALA A 442 12.01 -25.65 -8.51
CA ALA A 442 12.76 -25.93 -9.74
C ALA A 442 13.43 -27.33 -9.76
N TYR A 443 13.71 -27.91 -8.60
CA TYR A 443 14.23 -29.27 -8.44
C TYR A 443 13.15 -30.31 -8.12
N SER A 444 11.91 -29.88 -7.89
CA SER A 444 10.80 -30.75 -7.50
C SER A 444 9.91 -31.10 -8.70
N VAL A 445 9.25 -32.25 -8.64
CA VAL A 445 8.17 -32.62 -9.59
C VAL A 445 6.81 -32.01 -9.20
N GLY A 446 6.78 -31.11 -8.21
CA GLY A 446 5.55 -30.55 -7.64
C GLY A 446 4.80 -31.57 -6.78
N ILE A 447 3.46 -31.50 -6.78
CA ILE A 447 2.61 -32.48 -6.09
C ILE A 447 2.66 -33.83 -6.84
N PRO A 448 3.25 -34.90 -6.27
CA PRO A 448 3.47 -36.15 -6.99
C PRO A 448 2.17 -36.79 -7.50
N GLU A 449 2.22 -37.48 -8.63
CA GLU A 449 1.07 -38.24 -9.14
C GLU A 449 1.03 -39.66 -8.56
N ARG A 450 -0.19 -40.15 -8.30
CA ARG A 450 -0.46 -41.54 -7.92
C ARG A 450 -1.66 -42.06 -8.72
N PRO A 451 -1.47 -42.51 -9.97
CA PRO A 451 -2.57 -42.93 -10.86
C PRO A 451 -3.40 -44.12 -10.35
N TYR A 452 -2.88 -44.84 -9.35
CA TYR A 452 -3.52 -45.97 -8.71
C TYR A 452 -4.26 -45.60 -7.41
N ALA A 453 -4.19 -44.33 -6.98
CA ALA A 453 -4.97 -43.86 -5.84
C ALA A 453 -6.47 -43.96 -6.14
N PHE A 454 -7.29 -44.21 -5.12
CA PHE A 454 -8.75 -44.28 -5.24
C PHE A 454 -9.42 -43.73 -3.98
N GLY A 455 -10.72 -43.42 -4.08
CA GLY A 455 -11.51 -42.91 -2.95
C GLY A 455 -10.99 -41.58 -2.40
N HIS A 456 -11.11 -41.40 -1.08
CA HIS A 456 -10.74 -40.17 -0.37
C HIS A 456 -9.29 -39.73 -0.63
N LEU A 457 -8.33 -40.66 -0.70
CA LEU A 457 -6.92 -40.31 -0.94
C LEU A 457 -6.65 -39.78 -2.35
N ASN A 458 -7.38 -40.28 -3.36
CA ASN A 458 -7.29 -39.72 -4.72
C ASN A 458 -7.87 -38.31 -4.79
N GLU A 459 -9.01 -38.11 -4.12
CA GLU A 459 -9.65 -36.80 -4.04
C GLU A 459 -8.73 -35.80 -3.34
N LEU A 460 -8.18 -36.16 -2.18
CA LEU A 460 -7.24 -35.34 -1.43
C LEU A 460 -6.05 -34.90 -2.29
N LEU A 461 -5.43 -35.82 -3.04
CA LEU A 461 -4.31 -35.50 -3.92
C LEU A 461 -4.72 -34.58 -5.09
N THR A 462 -5.94 -34.74 -5.59
CA THR A 462 -6.51 -33.91 -6.67
C THR A 462 -6.72 -32.47 -6.19
N VAL A 463 -7.43 -32.30 -5.08
CA VAL A 463 -7.73 -30.97 -4.49
C VAL A 463 -6.44 -30.28 -4.01
N THR A 464 -5.45 -31.03 -3.51
CA THR A 464 -4.13 -30.50 -3.17
C THR A 464 -3.43 -29.91 -4.41
N ARG A 465 -3.51 -30.59 -5.56
CA ARG A 465 -2.94 -30.08 -6.81
C ARG A 465 -3.68 -28.84 -7.33
N GLU A 466 -5.00 -28.83 -7.22
CA GLU A 466 -5.81 -27.65 -7.57
C GLU A 466 -5.42 -26.44 -6.70
N THR A 467 -5.30 -26.64 -5.39
CA THR A 467 -4.85 -25.61 -4.44
C THR A 467 -3.46 -25.09 -4.81
N PHE A 468 -2.52 -25.98 -5.12
CA PHE A 468 -1.16 -25.62 -5.53
C PHE A 468 -1.15 -24.78 -6.82
N ASN A 469 -1.95 -25.15 -7.81
CA ASN A 469 -2.06 -24.43 -9.09
C ASN A 469 -2.70 -23.05 -8.91
N GLU A 470 -3.70 -22.91 -8.06
CA GLU A 470 -4.35 -21.63 -7.77
C GLU A 470 -3.38 -20.66 -7.08
N LEU A 471 -2.61 -21.15 -6.09
CA LEU A 471 -1.53 -20.38 -5.46
C LEU A 471 -0.44 -19.98 -6.47
N ASP A 472 -0.15 -20.84 -7.46
CA ASP A 472 0.83 -20.54 -8.51
C ASP A 472 0.37 -19.46 -9.49
N SER A 473 -0.90 -19.49 -9.88
CA SER A 473 -1.49 -18.39 -10.66
C SER A 473 -1.37 -17.07 -9.90
N TRP A 474 -1.74 -17.05 -8.62
CA TRP A 474 -1.66 -15.85 -7.81
C TRP A 474 -0.22 -15.35 -7.61
N MET A 475 0.75 -16.24 -7.37
CA MET A 475 2.17 -15.85 -7.23
C MET A 475 2.67 -15.09 -8.46
N ARG A 476 2.34 -15.56 -9.67
CA ARG A 476 2.73 -14.89 -10.93
C ARG A 476 2.13 -13.49 -11.05
N GLU A 477 0.86 -13.34 -10.70
CA GLU A 477 0.19 -12.03 -10.71
C GLU A 477 0.83 -11.04 -9.71
N GLN A 478 1.30 -11.52 -8.55
CA GLN A 478 2.03 -10.68 -7.60
C GLN A 478 3.42 -10.24 -8.11
N GLU A 479 4.10 -11.08 -8.89
CA GLU A 479 5.36 -10.72 -9.53
C GLU A 479 5.17 -9.58 -10.54
N ASP A 480 4.12 -9.66 -11.37
CA ASP A 480 3.75 -8.60 -12.30
C ASP A 480 3.47 -7.27 -11.58
N ILE A 481 2.81 -7.34 -10.42
CA ILE A 481 2.52 -6.17 -9.58
C ILE A 481 3.80 -5.55 -9.01
N LEU A 482 4.74 -6.36 -8.50
CA LEU A 482 6.02 -5.84 -8.01
C LEU A 482 6.84 -5.21 -9.14
N GLN A 483 6.85 -5.83 -10.33
CA GLN A 483 7.50 -5.25 -11.49
C GLN A 483 6.88 -3.90 -11.88
N LEU A 484 5.55 -3.80 -11.81
CA LEU A 484 4.82 -2.55 -12.03
C LEU A 484 5.17 -1.49 -10.97
N ALA A 485 5.20 -1.86 -9.69
CA ALA A 485 5.56 -0.96 -8.60
C ALA A 485 7.00 -0.42 -8.77
N ARG A 486 7.96 -1.28 -9.13
CA ARG A 486 9.34 -0.88 -9.43
C ARG A 486 9.42 0.07 -10.63
N SER A 487 8.66 -0.20 -11.68
CA SER A 487 8.57 0.67 -12.85
C SER A 487 8.00 2.04 -12.47
N LEU A 488 6.94 2.07 -11.65
CA LEU A 488 6.34 3.30 -11.13
C LEU A 488 7.33 4.12 -10.29
N THR A 489 8.12 3.47 -9.43
CA THR A 489 9.18 4.12 -8.65
C THR A 489 10.23 4.74 -9.56
N THR A 490 10.71 4.00 -10.55
CA THR A 490 11.70 4.49 -11.51
C THR A 490 11.19 5.69 -12.30
N THR A 491 10.00 5.58 -12.90
CA THR A 491 9.43 6.65 -13.71
C THR A 491 9.03 7.86 -12.84
N GLY A 492 8.55 7.63 -11.62
CA GLY A 492 8.27 8.69 -10.65
C GLY A 492 9.53 9.48 -10.28
N GLU A 493 10.65 8.79 -10.06
CA GLU A 493 11.95 9.41 -9.78
C GLU A 493 12.49 10.18 -10.98
N GLN A 494 12.37 9.63 -12.20
CA GLN A 494 12.74 10.35 -13.42
C GLN A 494 11.92 11.64 -13.57
N LEU A 495 10.60 11.58 -13.36
CA LEU A 495 9.76 12.78 -13.38
C LEU A 495 10.19 13.80 -12.31
N ARG A 496 10.60 13.34 -11.12
CA ARG A 496 11.10 14.20 -10.05
C ARG A 496 12.36 14.94 -10.48
N GLN A 497 13.30 14.24 -11.10
CA GLN A 497 14.54 14.82 -11.61
C GLN A 497 14.26 15.84 -12.73
N GLU A 498 13.34 15.53 -13.64
CA GLU A 498 12.93 16.45 -14.71
C GLU A 498 12.29 17.73 -14.16
N ILE A 499 11.43 17.60 -13.14
CA ILE A 499 10.84 18.75 -12.44
C ILE A 499 11.92 19.56 -11.71
N GLN A 500 12.90 18.91 -11.06
CA GLN A 500 14.00 19.60 -10.37
C GLN A 500 14.96 20.31 -11.33
N ALA A 501 15.19 19.76 -12.53
CA ALA A 501 16.02 20.39 -13.56
C ALA A 501 15.51 21.79 -13.96
N THR A 502 14.22 22.08 -13.72
CA THR A 502 13.60 23.38 -14.00
C THR A 502 14.06 24.49 -13.06
N VAL A 503 14.69 24.17 -11.92
CA VAL A 503 15.39 25.15 -11.07
C VAL A 503 16.51 25.86 -11.84
N GLY A 504 17.21 25.15 -12.74
CA GLY A 504 18.22 25.73 -13.61
C GLY A 504 17.67 26.70 -14.66
N VAL A 505 16.37 26.61 -14.99
CA VAL A 505 15.68 27.52 -15.90
C VAL A 505 15.51 28.90 -15.26
N ALA A 506 15.23 28.96 -13.95
CA ALA A 506 15.10 30.20 -13.19
C ALA A 506 16.38 31.05 -13.24
N THR A 507 17.54 30.42 -13.00
CA THR A 507 18.85 31.09 -13.05
C THR A 507 19.13 31.63 -14.46
N LYS A 508 18.86 30.83 -15.50
CA LYS A 508 19.03 31.25 -16.90
C LYS A 508 18.06 32.37 -17.30
N MET A 509 16.86 32.42 -16.69
CA MET A 509 15.91 33.53 -16.91
C MET A 509 16.43 34.87 -16.37
N ASP A 510 17.19 34.85 -15.28
CA ASP A 510 17.79 36.06 -14.69
C ASP A 510 18.98 36.59 -15.50
N GLU A 511 19.71 35.70 -16.18
CA GLU A 511 20.86 36.02 -17.02
C GLU A 511 20.49 36.55 -18.43
N LEU A 512 19.20 36.57 -18.79
CA LEU A 512 18.74 37.06 -20.09
C LEU A 512 18.94 38.58 -20.24
N ASP A 513 19.68 38.97 -21.28
CA ASP A 513 19.84 40.37 -21.72
C ASP A 513 18.63 40.86 -22.55
N VAL A 514 17.43 40.72 -21.98
CA VAL A 514 16.16 41.18 -22.60
C VAL A 514 15.45 42.12 -21.62
N SER A 515 14.98 43.27 -22.13
CA SER A 515 14.33 44.32 -21.33
C SER A 515 13.00 44.78 -21.96
N GLY A 516 12.12 45.39 -21.16
CA GLY A 516 10.83 45.90 -21.64
C GLY A 516 9.73 44.83 -21.82
N PRO A 517 8.67 45.12 -22.59
CA PRO A 517 7.50 44.25 -22.75
C PRO A 517 7.82 42.85 -23.32
N GLU A 518 8.87 42.73 -24.12
CA GLU A 518 9.35 41.46 -24.70
C GLU A 518 9.88 40.50 -23.63
N ARG A 519 10.48 41.01 -22.55
CA ARG A 519 10.91 40.20 -21.40
C ARG A 519 9.70 39.56 -20.71
N GLU A 520 8.62 40.30 -20.51
CA GLU A 520 7.42 39.76 -19.86
C GLU A 520 6.73 38.69 -20.72
N VAL A 521 6.67 38.89 -22.05
CA VAL A 521 6.13 37.88 -22.98
C VAL A 521 6.96 36.58 -22.95
N LEU A 522 8.29 36.69 -22.81
CA LEU A 522 9.17 35.53 -22.68
C LEU A 522 9.05 34.83 -21.33
N LEU A 523 8.91 35.57 -20.22
CA LEU A 523 9.02 35.01 -18.87
C LEU A 523 7.69 34.55 -18.26
N ILE A 524 6.55 35.12 -18.66
CA ILE A 524 5.24 34.78 -18.05
C ILE A 524 4.90 33.27 -18.17
N PRO A 525 5.01 32.63 -19.36
CA PRO A 525 4.74 31.21 -19.49
C PRO A 525 5.66 30.37 -18.60
N LEU A 526 6.95 30.72 -18.56
CA LEU A 526 7.96 30.05 -17.73
C LEU A 526 7.66 30.20 -16.23
N LYS A 527 7.22 31.38 -15.77
CA LYS A 527 6.80 31.62 -14.37
C LYS A 527 5.56 30.78 -14.00
N ILE A 528 4.57 30.67 -14.90
CA ILE A 528 3.39 29.82 -14.68
C ILE A 528 3.80 28.35 -14.58
N TRP A 529 4.67 27.90 -15.48
CA TRP A 529 5.21 26.56 -15.50
C TRP A 529 5.97 26.21 -14.21
N MET A 530 6.87 27.11 -13.75
CA MET A 530 7.59 26.95 -12.48
C MET A 530 6.66 26.88 -11.26
N ASN A 531 5.60 27.70 -11.20
CA ASN A 531 4.65 27.65 -10.09
C ASN A 531 3.85 26.34 -10.07
N MET A 532 3.51 25.81 -11.24
CA MET A 532 2.76 24.56 -11.36
C MET A 532 3.62 23.33 -11.03
N HIS A 533 4.94 23.40 -11.23
CA HIS A 533 5.86 22.39 -10.71
C HIS A 533 5.80 22.26 -9.21
N SER A 534 5.74 23.36 -8.45
CA SER A 534 5.64 23.29 -6.99
C SER A 534 4.40 22.52 -6.54
N LEU A 535 3.30 22.62 -7.28
CA LEU A 535 2.08 21.86 -7.00
C LEU A 535 2.23 20.39 -7.41
N ALA A 536 2.83 20.11 -8.57
CA ALA A 536 3.11 18.75 -9.03
C ALA A 536 4.10 18.01 -8.10
N SER A 537 5.11 18.72 -7.57
CA SER A 537 6.09 18.20 -6.63
C SER A 537 5.43 17.66 -5.36
N GLN A 538 4.43 18.35 -4.82
CA GLN A 538 3.71 17.87 -3.63
C GLN A 538 3.02 16.51 -3.89
N TYR A 539 2.34 16.36 -5.02
CA TYR A 539 1.70 15.08 -5.37
C TYR A 539 2.71 13.99 -5.70
N LEU A 540 3.88 14.37 -6.21
CA LEU A 540 4.96 13.45 -6.50
C LEU A 540 5.66 12.97 -5.22
N GLU A 541 5.85 13.83 -4.23
CA GLU A 541 6.33 13.44 -2.89
C GLU A 541 5.37 12.44 -2.25
N GLU A 542 4.06 12.72 -2.29
CA GLU A 542 3.06 11.77 -1.81
C GLU A 542 3.07 10.44 -2.60
N LEU A 543 3.37 10.48 -3.90
CA LEU A 543 3.52 9.26 -4.70
C LEU A 543 4.75 8.47 -4.27
N VAL A 544 5.90 9.13 -4.08
CA VAL A 544 7.14 8.52 -3.62
C VAL A 544 6.94 7.84 -2.25
N ASP A 545 6.13 8.41 -1.36
CA ASP A 545 5.82 7.80 -0.06
C ASP A 545 4.87 6.58 -0.16
N LEU A 546 4.05 6.51 -1.21
CA LEU A 546 3.07 5.44 -1.41
C LEU A 546 3.65 4.21 -2.12
N LEU A 547 4.65 4.39 -2.97
CA LEU A 547 5.22 3.29 -3.76
C LEU A 547 5.92 2.22 -2.90
N PRO A 548 6.69 2.55 -1.85
CA PRO A 548 7.19 1.57 -0.90
C PRO A 548 6.07 0.76 -0.25
N GLN A 549 4.99 1.42 0.19
CA GLN A 549 3.83 0.73 0.78
C GLN A 549 3.17 -0.27 -0.20
N LEU A 550 3.16 0.05 -1.50
CA LEU A 550 2.64 -0.84 -2.54
C LEU A 550 3.57 -2.05 -2.71
N SER A 551 4.87 -1.81 -2.72
CA SER A 551 5.91 -2.85 -2.80
C SER A 551 5.86 -3.79 -1.59
N ASP A 552 5.75 -3.24 -0.37
CA ASP A 552 5.70 -4.01 0.87
C ASP A 552 4.45 -4.89 0.94
N ALA A 553 3.29 -4.35 0.55
CA ALA A 553 2.05 -5.13 0.47
C ALA A 553 2.18 -6.31 -0.52
N GLY A 554 2.84 -6.09 -1.67
CA GLY A 554 3.12 -7.14 -2.64
C GLY A 554 4.11 -8.19 -2.12
N ALA A 555 5.23 -7.75 -1.53
CA ALA A 555 6.26 -8.61 -0.98
C ALA A 555 5.72 -9.49 0.15
N LYS A 556 4.95 -8.91 1.07
CA LYS A 556 4.28 -9.65 2.15
C LYS A 556 3.25 -10.65 1.61
N THR A 557 2.48 -10.29 0.58
CA THR A 557 1.55 -11.23 -0.06
C THR A 557 2.28 -12.41 -0.68
N ARG A 558 3.40 -12.18 -1.40
CA ARG A 558 4.26 -13.25 -1.95
C ARG A 558 4.81 -14.16 -0.85
N PHE A 559 5.24 -13.60 0.28
CA PHE A 559 5.67 -14.38 1.43
C PHE A 559 4.60 -15.38 1.89
N HIS A 560 3.36 -14.92 2.09
CA HIS A 560 2.27 -15.80 2.51
C HIS A 560 1.89 -16.83 1.44
N ILE A 561 1.92 -16.47 0.15
CA ILE A 561 1.71 -17.43 -0.95
C ILE A 561 2.81 -18.50 -0.94
N ALA A 562 4.08 -18.12 -0.78
CA ALA A 562 5.21 -19.05 -0.71
C ALA A 562 5.08 -20.01 0.49
N LEU A 563 4.70 -19.48 1.66
CA LEU A 563 4.42 -20.28 2.85
C LEU A 563 3.26 -21.26 2.63
N ALA A 564 2.17 -20.81 2.01
CA ALA A 564 1.03 -21.65 1.68
C ALA A 564 1.42 -22.76 0.68
N ARG A 565 2.22 -22.46 -0.35
CA ARG A 565 2.72 -23.46 -1.30
C ARG A 565 3.57 -24.53 -0.62
N LEU A 566 4.42 -24.14 0.31
CA LEU A 566 5.23 -25.08 1.10
C LEU A 566 4.33 -26.02 1.92
N HIS A 567 3.34 -25.48 2.62
CA HIS A 567 2.39 -26.28 3.40
C HIS A 567 1.54 -27.20 2.50
N THR A 568 1.04 -26.71 1.36
CA THR A 568 0.31 -27.51 0.36
C THR A 568 1.19 -28.64 -0.21
N THR A 569 2.47 -28.38 -0.43
CA THR A 569 3.42 -29.43 -0.82
C THR A 569 3.54 -30.50 0.26
N MET A 570 3.62 -30.10 1.53
CA MET A 570 3.68 -31.04 2.65
C MET A 570 2.40 -31.88 2.79
N VAL A 571 1.23 -31.28 2.53
CA VAL A 571 -0.06 -32.01 2.44
C VAL A 571 0.05 -33.07 1.34
N GLY A 572 0.56 -32.71 0.16
CA GLY A 572 0.78 -33.63 -0.95
C GLY A 572 1.72 -34.78 -0.57
N THR A 573 2.83 -34.47 0.11
CA THR A 573 3.77 -35.48 0.63
C THR A 573 3.04 -36.44 1.57
N PHE A 574 2.38 -35.96 2.62
CA PHE A 574 1.66 -36.82 3.57
C PHE A 574 0.56 -37.66 2.91
N THR A 575 -0.14 -37.10 1.93
CA THR A 575 -1.15 -37.84 1.15
C THR A 575 -0.51 -38.98 0.36
N THR A 576 0.65 -38.74 -0.25
CA THR A 576 1.37 -39.83 -0.95
C THR A 576 1.87 -40.90 0.01
N GLU A 577 2.23 -40.57 1.25
CA GLU A 577 2.63 -41.57 2.26
C GLU A 577 1.46 -42.47 2.66
N LEU A 578 0.26 -41.89 2.79
CA LEU A 578 -0.99 -42.63 3.02
C LEU A 578 -1.32 -43.56 1.85
N ILE A 579 -1.17 -43.09 0.62
CA ILE A 579 -1.42 -43.88 -0.60
C ILE A 579 -0.41 -45.03 -0.73
N ASP A 580 0.86 -44.73 -0.49
CA ASP A 580 1.97 -45.68 -0.67
C ASP A 580 2.07 -46.69 0.50
N GLY A 581 1.33 -46.47 1.59
CA GLY A 581 1.34 -47.32 2.78
C GLY A 581 2.70 -47.33 3.48
N LYS A 582 3.34 -46.16 3.59
CA LYS A 582 4.63 -46.04 4.29
C LYS A 582 4.50 -46.37 5.79
N PRO A 583 5.60 -46.77 6.47
CA PRO A 583 5.61 -46.88 7.93
C PRO A 583 5.18 -45.58 8.60
N ASP A 584 4.45 -45.67 9.73
CA ASP A 584 3.91 -44.52 10.49
C ASP A 584 2.90 -43.64 9.70
N ALA A 585 2.42 -44.06 8.51
CA ALA A 585 1.49 -43.28 7.69
C ALA A 585 0.18 -42.93 8.43
N GLU A 586 -0.21 -43.67 9.47
CA GLU A 586 -1.34 -43.33 10.33
C GLU A 586 -1.23 -41.94 10.98
N LYS A 587 -0.02 -41.37 11.07
CA LYS A 587 0.24 -40.02 11.60
C LYS A 587 0.09 -38.92 10.55
N SER A 588 0.10 -39.28 9.27
CA SER A 588 0.04 -38.34 8.16
C SER A 588 -1.34 -37.65 8.08
N ALA A 589 -2.44 -38.35 8.35
CA ALA A 589 -3.78 -37.75 8.34
C ALA A 589 -3.98 -36.68 9.43
N PRO A 590 -3.65 -36.91 10.72
CA PRO A 590 -3.61 -35.85 11.74
C PRO A 590 -2.71 -34.67 11.36
N ALA A 591 -1.55 -34.91 10.75
CA ALA A 591 -0.64 -33.86 10.33
C ALA A 591 -1.22 -32.99 9.19
N ILE A 592 -2.00 -33.58 8.27
CA ILE A 592 -2.73 -32.85 7.22
C ILE A 592 -3.73 -31.86 7.86
N HIS A 593 -4.45 -32.25 8.91
CA HIS A 593 -5.36 -31.33 9.62
C HIS A 593 -4.65 -30.09 10.19
N LEU A 594 -3.44 -30.28 10.74
CA LEU A 594 -2.63 -29.18 11.28
C LEU A 594 -2.11 -28.25 10.16
N LEU A 595 -1.75 -28.82 9.01
CA LEU A 595 -1.39 -28.05 7.81
C LEU A 595 -2.59 -27.26 7.26
N CYS A 596 -3.79 -27.86 7.20
CA CYS A 596 -5.02 -27.17 6.79
C CYS A 596 -5.36 -26.00 7.73
N SER A 597 -5.16 -26.17 9.04
CA SER A 597 -5.31 -25.08 10.02
C SER A 597 -4.32 -23.93 9.75
N ALA A 598 -3.04 -24.25 9.53
CA ALA A 598 -2.03 -23.24 9.18
C ALA A 598 -2.33 -22.53 7.84
N LEU A 599 -2.83 -23.27 6.85
CA LEU A 599 -3.26 -22.74 5.55
C LEU A 599 -4.43 -21.77 5.71
N ARG A 600 -5.45 -22.10 6.51
CA ARG A 600 -6.58 -21.20 6.79
C ARG A 600 -6.11 -19.89 7.42
N GLN A 601 -5.21 -19.94 8.40
CA GLN A 601 -4.64 -18.73 8.98
C GLN A 601 -3.89 -17.89 7.93
N THR A 602 -3.09 -18.54 7.09
CA THR A 602 -2.34 -17.87 6.03
C THR A 602 -3.28 -17.17 5.03
N LEU A 603 -4.39 -17.82 4.66
CA LEU A 603 -5.42 -17.23 3.78
C LEU A 603 -6.11 -16.02 4.42
N HIS A 604 -6.37 -16.05 5.73
CA HIS A 604 -6.90 -14.89 6.46
C HIS A 604 -5.94 -13.69 6.43
N GLU A 605 -4.64 -13.93 6.64
CA GLU A 605 -3.62 -12.88 6.55
C GLU A 605 -3.54 -12.29 5.13
N MET A 606 -3.71 -13.13 4.10
CA MET A 606 -3.73 -12.73 2.70
C MET A 606 -4.97 -11.89 2.33
N ASP A 607 -6.15 -12.16 2.91
CA ASP A 607 -7.35 -11.31 2.74
C ASP A 607 -7.10 -9.87 3.23
N ASP A 608 -6.51 -9.73 4.42
CA ASP A 608 -6.19 -8.44 5.01
C ASP A 608 -5.15 -7.66 4.17
N GLN A 609 -4.17 -8.38 3.60
CA GLN A 609 -3.20 -7.78 2.68
C GLN A 609 -3.83 -7.36 1.36
N ALA A 610 -4.76 -8.14 0.80
CA ALA A 610 -5.45 -7.79 -0.43
C ALA A 610 -6.22 -6.46 -0.28
N LEU A 611 -6.88 -6.22 0.86
CA LEU A 611 -7.54 -4.95 1.16
C LEU A 611 -6.56 -3.78 1.26
N THR A 612 -5.43 -3.99 1.94
CA THR A 612 -4.37 -2.99 2.07
C THR A 612 -3.79 -2.63 0.70
N TYR A 613 -3.50 -3.63 -0.11
CA TYR A 613 -3.02 -3.46 -1.48
C TYR A 613 -4.01 -2.64 -2.32
N GLN A 614 -5.31 -2.96 -2.32
CA GLN A 614 -6.30 -2.20 -3.08
C GLN A 614 -6.39 -0.73 -2.64
N ARG A 615 -6.27 -0.47 -1.33
CA ARG A 615 -6.24 0.90 -0.78
C ARG A 615 -5.03 1.68 -1.28
N VAL A 616 -3.83 1.10 -1.20
CA VAL A 616 -2.59 1.77 -1.64
C VAL A 616 -2.60 1.94 -3.16
N LYS A 617 -2.97 0.91 -3.93
CA LYS A 617 -3.17 0.95 -5.39
C LYS A 617 -4.06 2.12 -5.79
N SER A 618 -5.22 2.28 -5.15
CA SER A 618 -6.17 3.37 -5.46
C SER A 618 -5.57 4.75 -5.21
N ARG A 619 -4.80 4.92 -4.13
CA ARG A 619 -4.10 6.18 -3.80
C ARG A 619 -2.99 6.49 -4.80
N VAL A 620 -2.18 5.50 -5.17
CA VAL A 620 -1.13 5.61 -6.20
C VAL A 620 -1.75 6.07 -7.52
N SER A 621 -2.80 5.39 -8.00
CA SER A 621 -3.50 5.78 -9.23
C SER A 621 -4.07 7.20 -9.17
N ALA A 622 -4.68 7.59 -8.04
CA ALA A 622 -5.22 8.93 -7.87
C ALA A 622 -4.14 10.02 -7.90
N ARG A 623 -2.97 9.76 -7.31
CA ARG A 623 -1.84 10.71 -7.31
C ARG A 623 -1.22 10.88 -8.68
N ILE A 624 -1.01 9.81 -9.42
CA ILE A 624 -0.50 9.87 -10.79
C ILE A 624 -1.45 10.66 -11.70
N ARG A 625 -2.77 10.44 -11.60
CA ARG A 625 -3.76 11.24 -12.33
C ARG A 625 -3.71 12.73 -11.95
N SER A 626 -3.48 13.04 -10.68
CA SER A 626 -3.36 14.42 -10.20
C SER A 626 -2.14 15.11 -10.82
N VAL A 627 -0.97 14.44 -10.79
CA VAL A 627 0.26 14.92 -11.41
C VAL A 627 0.05 15.17 -12.91
N LYS A 628 -0.55 14.21 -13.62
CA LYS A 628 -0.89 14.35 -15.05
C LYS A 628 -1.77 15.58 -15.31
N SER A 629 -2.86 15.72 -14.56
CA SER A 629 -3.83 16.82 -14.75
C SER A 629 -3.21 18.19 -14.50
N ILE A 630 -2.34 18.32 -13.50
CA ILE A 630 -1.66 19.58 -13.15
C ILE A 630 -0.66 19.97 -14.23
N MET A 631 0.04 18.99 -14.80
CA MET A 631 1.10 19.22 -15.78
C MET A 631 0.58 19.43 -17.22
N GLU A 632 -0.68 19.10 -17.52
CA GLU A 632 -1.24 19.14 -18.87
C GLU A 632 -1.35 20.56 -19.45
N ILE A 633 -1.88 21.51 -18.67
CA ILE A 633 -2.06 22.91 -19.10
C ILE A 633 -0.70 23.61 -19.28
N PRO A 634 0.23 23.59 -18.30
CA PRO A 634 1.52 24.26 -18.42
C PRO A 634 2.37 23.67 -19.54
N ARG A 635 2.31 22.35 -19.75
CA ARG A 635 2.97 21.69 -20.87
C ARG A 635 2.55 22.31 -22.20
N THR A 636 1.25 22.42 -22.43
CA THR A 636 0.73 22.98 -23.69
C THR A 636 1.19 24.43 -23.87
N LEU A 637 1.13 25.24 -22.80
CA LEU A 637 1.57 26.63 -22.84
C LEU A 637 3.06 26.77 -23.17
N ILE A 638 3.92 25.89 -22.64
CA ILE A 638 5.35 25.99 -22.92
C ILE A 638 5.72 25.40 -24.28
N VAL A 639 5.04 24.37 -24.76
CA VAL A 639 5.23 23.87 -26.14
C VAL A 639 4.95 25.01 -27.13
N ASP A 640 3.78 25.65 -27.00
CA ASP A 640 3.38 26.80 -27.83
C ASP A 640 4.40 27.95 -27.70
N TRP A 641 4.86 28.25 -26.47
CA TRP A 641 5.93 29.24 -26.23
C TRP A 641 7.25 28.89 -26.92
N THR A 642 7.70 27.63 -26.86
CA THR A 642 8.97 27.23 -27.50
C THR A 642 8.92 27.36 -29.02
N GLU A 643 7.76 27.11 -29.65
CA GLU A 643 7.59 27.31 -31.09
C GLU A 643 7.60 28.80 -31.46
N ASP A 644 6.84 29.62 -30.73
CA ASP A 644 6.76 31.07 -30.92
C ASP A 644 8.13 31.77 -30.77
N VAL A 645 8.93 31.32 -29.78
CA VAL A 645 10.25 31.91 -29.51
C VAL A 645 11.27 31.50 -30.58
N ARG A 646 11.22 30.27 -31.11
CA ARG A 646 12.09 29.84 -32.21
C ARG A 646 11.85 30.63 -33.49
N TYR A 647 10.62 31.09 -33.74
CA TYR A 647 10.28 31.88 -34.92
C TYR A 647 10.83 33.32 -34.90
N ARG A 648 11.03 33.91 -33.71
CA ARG A 648 11.32 35.33 -33.52
C ARG A 648 12.81 35.74 -33.53
N SER A 649 13.74 34.82 -33.82
CA SER A 649 15.19 35.10 -33.95
C SER A 649 15.82 35.86 -32.76
N PHE A 650 15.89 35.22 -31.59
CA PHE A 650 16.49 35.79 -30.37
C PHE A 650 18.01 35.51 -30.22
N THR A 651 18.62 36.04 -29.15
CA THR A 651 20.04 35.87 -28.81
C THR A 651 20.44 34.40 -28.58
N PRO A 652 21.74 34.03 -28.67
CA PRO A 652 22.22 32.69 -28.35
C PRO A 652 21.85 32.21 -26.93
N ALA A 653 21.81 33.12 -25.95
CA ALA A 653 21.40 32.82 -24.58
C ALA A 653 19.92 32.42 -24.49
N THR A 654 19.04 33.09 -25.25
CA THR A 654 17.63 32.74 -25.35
C THR A 654 17.42 31.39 -26.04
N SER A 655 18.21 31.08 -27.08
CA SER A 655 18.17 29.76 -27.73
C SER A 655 18.57 28.64 -26.76
N ALA A 656 19.63 28.83 -25.98
CA ALA A 656 20.07 27.85 -24.98
C ALA A 656 19.02 27.63 -23.87
N LEU A 657 18.29 28.68 -23.48
CA LEU A 657 17.15 28.57 -22.55
C LEU A 657 16.01 27.76 -23.15
N VAL A 658 15.61 28.07 -24.40
CA VAL A 658 14.56 27.33 -25.12
C VAL A 658 14.91 25.86 -25.24
N ASP A 659 16.15 25.52 -25.60
CA ASP A 659 16.57 24.12 -25.73
C ASP A 659 16.56 23.39 -24.38
N THR A 660 16.95 24.06 -23.30
CA THR A 660 16.87 23.50 -21.93
C THR A 660 15.42 23.21 -21.54
N VAL A 661 14.53 24.18 -21.77
CA VAL A 661 13.10 24.08 -21.44
C VAL A 661 12.40 23.02 -22.30
N SER A 662 12.68 22.98 -23.61
CA SER A 662 12.16 21.95 -24.52
C SER A 662 12.60 20.55 -24.09
N SER A 663 13.86 20.37 -23.71
CA SER A 663 14.37 19.07 -23.24
C SER A 663 13.66 18.60 -21.98
N SER A 664 13.56 19.49 -20.98
CA SER A 664 12.90 19.17 -19.70
C SER A 664 11.41 18.82 -19.88
N ILE A 665 10.70 19.55 -20.74
CA ILE A 665 9.29 19.25 -21.02
C ILE A 665 9.10 17.97 -21.80
N SER A 666 10.00 17.68 -22.73
CA SER A 666 9.99 16.40 -23.44
C SER A 666 10.20 15.24 -22.47
N GLY A 667 11.18 15.35 -21.56
CA GLY A 667 11.44 14.36 -20.51
C GLY A 667 10.23 14.15 -19.60
N ALA A 668 9.69 15.24 -19.03
CA ALA A 668 8.50 15.19 -18.18
C ALA A 668 7.27 14.62 -18.91
N SER A 669 7.08 14.94 -20.19
CA SER A 669 5.98 14.40 -21.00
C SER A 669 6.09 12.90 -21.21
N THR A 670 7.30 12.40 -21.48
CA THR A 670 7.57 10.97 -21.63
C THR A 670 7.29 10.23 -20.31
N ALA A 671 7.81 10.74 -19.19
CA ALA A 671 7.61 10.14 -17.88
C ALA A 671 6.12 10.13 -17.47
N ILE A 672 5.38 11.21 -17.72
CA ILE A 672 3.93 11.26 -17.44
C ILE A 672 3.15 10.26 -18.30
N ALA A 673 3.50 10.12 -19.58
CA ALA A 673 2.85 9.15 -20.47
C ALA A 673 3.14 7.70 -20.04
N GLU A 674 4.37 7.42 -19.60
CA GLU A 674 4.75 6.13 -19.05
C GLU A 674 4.02 5.83 -17.73
N LEU A 675 3.95 6.78 -16.79
CA LEU A 675 3.17 6.65 -15.56
C LEU A 675 1.69 6.34 -15.84
N ASP A 676 1.08 6.99 -16.83
CA ASP A 676 -0.31 6.76 -17.22
C ASP A 676 -0.53 5.33 -17.75
N SER A 677 0.42 4.83 -18.56
CA SER A 677 0.42 3.45 -19.04
C SER A 677 0.59 2.43 -17.90
N LEU A 678 1.51 2.70 -16.97
CA LEU A 678 1.74 1.85 -15.80
C LEU A 678 0.53 1.82 -14.86
N VAL A 679 -0.16 2.95 -14.67
CA VAL A 679 -1.42 2.99 -13.91
C VAL A 679 -2.51 2.20 -14.59
N ALA A 680 -2.68 2.30 -15.91
CA ALA A 680 -3.67 1.52 -16.62
C ALA A 680 -3.43 0.00 -16.43
N ARG A 681 -2.17 -0.44 -16.48
CA ARG A 681 -1.79 -1.83 -16.19
C ARG A 681 -2.09 -2.20 -14.73
N LEU A 682 -1.70 -1.36 -13.78
CA LEU A 682 -1.97 -1.56 -12.35
C LEU A 682 -3.47 -1.71 -12.08
N GLU A 683 -4.30 -0.87 -12.71
CA GLU A 683 -5.76 -0.88 -12.56
C GLU A 683 -6.42 -2.08 -13.22
N SER A 684 -5.90 -2.55 -14.35
CA SER A 684 -6.41 -3.73 -15.04
C SER A 684 -6.15 -5.06 -14.32
N GLY A 685 -5.24 -5.07 -13.33
CA GLY A 685 -4.93 -6.27 -12.55
C GLY A 685 -6.13 -6.80 -11.73
N SER A 686 -6.24 -8.12 -11.64
CA SER A 686 -7.29 -8.84 -10.93
C SER A 686 -7.40 -8.43 -9.47
N VAL A 687 -8.63 -8.46 -8.93
CA VAL A 687 -8.86 -8.46 -7.48
C VAL A 687 -8.96 -9.92 -7.07
N HIS A 688 -7.97 -10.42 -6.34
CA HIS A 688 -8.00 -11.79 -5.82
C HIS A 688 -8.96 -11.88 -4.63
N ASP A 689 -9.78 -12.91 -4.68
CA ASP A 689 -10.63 -13.37 -3.60
C ASP A 689 -10.12 -14.74 -3.15
N THR A 690 -9.88 -14.91 -1.85
CA THR A 690 -9.40 -16.18 -1.30
C THR A 690 -10.50 -17.24 -1.19
N SER A 691 -11.76 -16.93 -1.55
CA SER A 691 -12.90 -17.84 -1.42
C SER A 691 -12.68 -19.21 -2.08
N THR A 692 -12.13 -19.24 -3.29
CA THR A 692 -11.79 -20.49 -4.00
C THR A 692 -10.77 -21.31 -3.20
N LEU A 693 -9.65 -20.69 -2.80
CA LEU A 693 -8.60 -21.34 -2.02
C LEU A 693 -9.14 -21.85 -0.67
N ARG A 694 -10.00 -21.07 -0.01
CA ARG A 694 -10.63 -21.47 1.25
C ARG A 694 -11.49 -22.71 1.08
N SER A 695 -12.33 -22.74 0.03
CA SER A 695 -13.14 -23.91 -0.30
C SER A 695 -12.30 -25.14 -0.58
N LEU A 696 -11.17 -24.99 -1.29
CA LEU A 696 -10.25 -26.09 -1.58
C LEU A 696 -9.57 -26.61 -0.30
N VAL A 697 -9.09 -25.72 0.57
CA VAL A 697 -8.47 -26.09 1.85
C VAL A 697 -9.47 -26.78 2.78
N GLU A 698 -10.72 -26.30 2.84
CA GLU A 698 -11.80 -26.96 3.60
C GLU A 698 -12.10 -28.36 3.04
N HIS A 699 -12.05 -28.54 1.72
CA HIS A 699 -12.27 -29.84 1.08
C HIS A 699 -11.12 -30.81 1.38
N ILE A 700 -9.86 -30.37 1.32
CA ILE A 700 -8.70 -31.18 1.75
C ILE A 700 -8.89 -31.68 3.19
N ASP A 701 -9.28 -30.78 4.10
CA ASP A 701 -9.50 -31.09 5.51
C ASP A 701 -10.62 -32.12 5.71
N ALA A 702 -11.72 -31.97 4.95
CA ALA A 702 -12.86 -32.90 4.99
C ALA A 702 -12.49 -34.30 4.47
N GLU A 703 -11.75 -34.40 3.36
CA GLU A 703 -11.31 -35.69 2.81
C GLU A 703 -10.32 -36.41 3.73
N ALA A 704 -9.41 -35.67 4.35
CA ALA A 704 -8.50 -36.22 5.36
C ALA A 704 -9.28 -36.80 6.55
N HIS A 705 -10.31 -36.09 7.02
CA HIS A 705 -11.16 -36.55 8.12
C HIS A 705 -11.98 -37.79 7.76
N ALA A 706 -12.55 -37.80 6.56
CA ALA A 706 -13.33 -38.92 6.05
C ALA A 706 -12.47 -40.18 5.92
N TYR A 707 -11.25 -40.04 5.38
CA TYR A 707 -10.28 -41.12 5.33
C TYR A 707 -9.93 -41.65 6.73
N GLN A 708 -9.60 -40.77 7.68
CA GLN A 708 -9.26 -41.17 9.05
C GLN A 708 -10.40 -41.92 9.74
N THR A 709 -11.65 -41.53 9.49
CA THR A 709 -12.85 -42.19 10.05
C THR A 709 -13.15 -43.53 9.37
N SER A 710 -12.61 -43.77 8.17
CA SER A 710 -12.81 -45.00 7.40
C SER A 710 -11.81 -46.13 7.73
N LEU A 711 -10.71 -45.79 8.42
CA LEU A 711 -9.72 -46.73 8.98
C LEU A 711 -10.30 -47.44 10.22
#